data_AF-A0A1Z5IUL9-F1
#
_entry.id   AF-A0A1Z5IUL9-F1
#
_cell.length_a   1.000
_cell.length_b   1.000
_cell.length_c   1.000
_cell.angle_alpha   90.00
_cell.angle_beta   90.00
_cell.angle_gamma   90.00
#
_symmetry.space_group_name_H-M   'P 1'
#
loop_
_entity.id
_entity.type
_entity.pdbx_description
1 polymer ?
#
loop_
_entity_poly.entity_id
_entity_poly.type
_entity_poly.pdbx_seq_one_letter_code
_entity_poly.pdbx_strand_id
1 'polypeptide(L)'
;MLHGAEKVMRYKMYKAKKHWLFAGVGFVMMSGALLVGGGTVVHAATTAATAEAQAGTTTGSAANGDADTPASNTQGQADAQPQSLTDYNAYKDGGYATATHDYETAKTGVDAAKQTYQDNKDTYQNKLNDYQTDVNTQAPNYQTTDRATQDSLNGEYQQVKTDYDHLNTLKDNTNSKIDEANAAAKQAQDQLDALYNALPDNIKNAGATIEQYNQTTKGKAQQLVTGSTADAYAAAVKAQASGIVNTVNSVSSKATAFKVLIPSATDATGKVTADLYGETYTDRNGDNQITYEDDVLPVVLADLKADTDKVAQNETDLTGSYAEVVALFSYMKQVADTALPYQSEDGSVGRINSAQANDTSYQLMHNGSPLASGFGSTYATQLLNSIESMRSQMETTVENIYTSTGNSFDEAGFTASFDQNLKDQAILIYQAQTNELLKLANNLLAAFQAADASGDELWATSPSAGVKTNTLTATLQTAINKAEQQVTDGMAALKNLPASDHFLTIAYSTGDAASGFTQTINQIWKDLYHTMDTFGMSMSPLMKFDMASADKNATKDSAGNTVYSPEFIKDHAVVFNAATTLANDITALMQQSSVITNDYETVLNSLLTINGNYDLVKPQVTYMQTIEDTVTTPQAVTLGQVNVLVHLNYVDDDNGAAPVKNDLQTLRGQDGDELTWTAQIPAGYELAKDQAVSGTVTAGNSNSEQTVTIHLIHEWVTTSVDQTYTTNYALLTSTGQQVKLPGQNTQTITWTVKTDQVNGDWTATPDQSSTQALATPAMIHNTAGTLSFIPDLLTFNGGPISLQPISGKGQAELDSKLAAQVQTVAYREAKLAPGIQVGTREQVPDTAPSTMPAVPNPGPSDVVTPAGEEATNVPEGGNDTQPADDTSTSTDVGGDTSTTGTDRQTRATGQAVSASQAGGQSQTISGGTATKSQAAGVQTGTKPQAGTAAQSQLPQTNETDEKASAALGVLGLSLLMSALGLKKRKRD
;
A
#
# COMPACT_ATOMS: atom_id res chain seq x y z
N MET A 1 -4.07 45.57 -20.80
CA MET A 1 -3.25 44.45 -20.26
C MET A 1 -1.94 45.03 -19.72
N LEU A 2 -1.87 45.26 -18.41
CA LEU A 2 -0.63 45.63 -17.69
C LEU A 2 -0.86 45.24 -16.22
N HIS A 3 -0.65 43.96 -15.90
CA HIS A 3 -0.84 43.46 -14.53
C HIS A 3 0.41 43.77 -13.69
N GLY A 4 0.48 45.00 -13.18
CA GLY A 4 1.30 45.27 -12.01
C GLY A 4 0.72 44.50 -10.82
N ALA A 5 1.43 43.50 -10.33
CA ALA A 5 0.98 42.70 -9.19
C ALA A 5 1.17 43.52 -7.89
N GLU A 6 0.15 44.30 -7.57
CA GLU A 6 0.04 45.05 -6.31
C GLU A 6 0.24 44.10 -5.12
N LYS A 7 1.35 44.28 -4.39
CA LYS A 7 1.63 43.56 -3.15
C LYS A 7 0.83 44.16 -1.99
N VAL A 8 -0.50 44.06 -2.07
CA VAL A 8 -1.35 44.09 -0.87
C VAL A 8 -0.81 43.01 0.08
N MET A 9 -0.36 43.39 1.28
CA MET A 9 0.09 42.43 2.29
C MET A 9 -1.11 41.68 2.89
N ARG A 10 -1.63 40.72 2.11
CA ARG A 10 -2.70 39.82 2.54
C ARG A 10 -2.12 38.82 3.55
N TYR A 11 -2.19 39.15 4.83
CA TYR A 11 -1.94 38.23 5.92
C TYR A 11 -2.90 37.03 5.81
N LYS A 12 -2.43 35.92 5.25
CA LYS A 12 -3.18 34.66 5.26
C LYS A 12 -3.06 34.03 6.64
N MET A 13 -4.07 34.26 7.47
CA MET A 13 -4.25 33.55 8.74
C MET A 13 -4.50 32.07 8.45
N TYR A 14 -3.69 31.18 9.03
CA TYR A 14 -3.92 29.73 9.00
C TYR A 14 -4.30 29.26 10.40
N LYS A 15 -5.45 28.58 10.53
CA LYS A 15 -5.97 28.11 11.81
C LYS A 15 -5.39 26.73 12.16
N ALA A 16 -4.37 26.70 13.01
CA ALA A 16 -3.78 25.47 13.52
C ALA A 16 -4.43 25.09 14.87
N LYS A 17 -5.36 24.13 14.83
CA LYS A 17 -6.15 23.66 16.00
C LYS A 17 -6.89 24.83 16.71
N LYS A 18 -6.32 25.36 17.80
CA LYS A 18 -6.90 26.42 18.67
C LYS A 18 -6.16 27.75 18.63
N HIS A 19 -5.03 27.87 17.92
CA HIS A 19 -4.22 29.09 17.88
C HIS A 19 -4.12 29.65 16.46
N TRP A 20 -3.91 30.97 16.37
CA TRP A 20 -3.61 31.68 15.14
C TRP A 20 -2.10 31.77 14.96
N LEU A 21 -1.60 31.49 13.76
CA LEU A 21 -0.19 31.64 13.41
C LEU A 21 -0.04 32.54 12.19
N PHE A 22 0.92 33.48 12.27
CA PHE A 22 1.29 34.38 11.19
C PHE A 22 2.47 33.80 10.42
N ALA A 23 2.29 33.56 9.11
CA ALA A 23 3.30 32.90 8.28
C ALA A 23 4.06 33.90 7.38
N GLY A 24 5.28 34.26 7.79
CA GLY A 24 6.28 34.90 6.93
C GLY A 24 7.46 33.94 6.70
N VAL A 25 7.64 33.46 5.47
CA VAL A 25 8.67 32.44 5.17
C VAL A 25 10.00 33.10 4.79
N GLY A 26 11.03 32.88 5.59
CA GLY A 26 12.40 33.31 5.33
C GLY A 26 13.42 32.34 5.96
N PHE A 27 13.67 31.21 5.29
CA PHE A 27 14.55 30.13 5.78
C PHE A 27 15.86 30.10 4.99
N VAL A 28 17.00 30.35 5.67
CA VAL A 28 18.33 29.81 5.32
C VAL A 28 19.05 29.48 6.62
N MET A 29 19.82 28.39 6.63
CA MET A 29 20.44 27.83 7.83
C MET A 29 21.75 28.52 8.23
N MET A 30 22.00 28.63 9.53
CA MET A 30 23.34 28.40 10.08
C MET A 30 23.25 27.54 11.33
N SER A 31 24.14 26.57 11.46
CA SER A 31 24.03 25.45 12.40
C SER A 31 25.15 25.47 13.45
N GLY A 32 24.84 25.31 14.73
CA GLY A 32 25.86 25.30 15.79
C GLY A 32 25.31 25.09 17.20
N ALA A 33 24.93 23.84 17.51
CA ALA A 33 24.64 23.26 18.83
C ALA A 33 24.60 24.17 20.08
N LEU A 34 23.43 24.22 20.73
CA LEU A 34 23.37 24.33 22.19
C LEU A 34 22.12 23.61 22.72
N LEU A 35 22.33 22.40 23.23
CA LEU A 35 21.32 21.67 24.00
C LEU A 35 21.33 22.20 25.44
N VAL A 36 20.18 22.69 25.90
CA VAL A 36 19.84 22.83 27.32
C VAL A 36 18.45 22.19 27.47
N GLY A 37 18.22 21.20 28.32
CA GLY A 37 19.11 20.61 29.32
C GLY A 37 18.37 20.51 30.64
N GLY A 38 17.58 19.44 30.82
CA GLY A 38 16.89 19.19 32.08
C GLY A 38 17.88 19.12 33.24
N GLY A 39 17.51 19.72 34.37
CA GLY A 39 18.41 19.93 35.51
C GLY A 39 18.86 18.63 36.18
N THR A 40 19.97 18.03 35.72
CA THR A 40 20.59 16.89 36.39
C THR A 40 21.27 17.35 37.68
N VAL A 41 20.59 17.20 38.82
CA VAL A 41 21.17 17.44 40.15
C VAL A 41 22.25 16.39 40.41
N VAL A 42 23.51 16.79 40.31
CA VAL A 42 24.67 15.90 40.52
C VAL A 42 24.89 15.66 42.01
N HIS A 43 24.20 14.66 42.57
CA HIS A 43 24.61 14.06 43.82
C HIS A 43 25.83 13.16 43.58
N ALA A 44 26.97 13.53 44.17
CA ALA A 44 28.21 12.77 44.02
C ALA A 44 28.10 11.39 44.68
N ALA A 45 28.17 10.33 43.87
CA ALA A 45 28.13 8.96 44.36
C ALA A 45 29.41 8.62 45.13
N THR A 46 29.30 8.39 46.45
CA THR A 46 30.38 7.82 47.26
C THR A 46 30.57 6.35 46.91
N THR A 47 31.76 5.98 46.46
CA THR A 47 32.09 4.65 45.94
C THR A 47 31.79 3.52 46.94
N ALA A 48 30.88 2.61 46.57
CA ALA A 48 30.69 1.36 47.30
C ALA A 48 31.83 0.37 46.95
N ALA A 49 32.68 0.05 47.93
CA ALA A 49 33.69 -1.01 47.80
C ALA A 49 33.09 -2.38 48.20
N THR A 50 33.49 -3.43 47.49
CA THR A 50 32.95 -4.79 47.64
C THR A 50 33.39 -5.45 48.96
N ALA A 51 32.46 -6.14 49.62
CA ALA A 51 32.77 -7.12 50.65
C ALA A 51 31.71 -8.25 50.66
N GLU A 52 32.14 -9.48 50.38
CA GLU A 52 31.33 -10.68 50.58
C GLU A 52 31.50 -11.19 52.02
N ALA A 53 30.44 -11.67 52.66
CA ALA A 53 30.51 -12.82 53.59
C ALA A 53 29.12 -13.29 54.09
N GLN A 54 28.81 -14.56 53.78
CA GLN A 54 28.14 -15.57 54.62
C GLN A 54 26.78 -15.30 55.31
N ALA A 55 25.93 -16.34 55.28
CA ALA A 55 24.68 -16.42 56.02
C ALA A 55 24.85 -16.99 57.44
N GLY A 56 23.92 -16.67 58.35
CA GLY A 56 23.76 -17.42 59.60
C GLY A 56 22.73 -16.85 60.59
N THR A 57 21.69 -17.66 60.89
CA THR A 57 20.92 -17.69 62.16
C THR A 57 20.10 -16.44 62.56
N THR A 58 18.94 -16.51 63.25
CA THR A 58 18.13 -17.64 63.78
C THR A 58 16.65 -17.25 63.92
N THR A 59 15.79 -18.25 64.17
CA THR A 59 14.34 -18.11 64.45
C THR A 59 13.99 -17.66 65.88
N GLY A 60 12.84 -16.99 66.03
CA GLY A 60 12.08 -16.85 67.29
C GLY A 60 11.88 -15.39 67.75
N SER A 61 10.82 -15.04 68.50
CA SER A 61 9.59 -15.75 68.85
C SER A 61 8.49 -14.73 69.25
N ALA A 62 7.21 -15.12 69.27
CA ALA A 62 6.09 -14.21 69.53
C ALA A 62 5.62 -14.20 71.01
N ALA A 63 5.40 -12.98 71.53
CA ALA A 63 4.47 -12.62 72.61
C ALA A 63 4.30 -11.07 72.55
N ASN A 64 3.13 -10.47 72.29
CA ASN A 64 1.84 -10.52 73.00
C ASN A 64 1.86 -9.76 74.34
N GLY A 65 1.18 -8.61 74.39
CA GLY A 65 1.07 -7.73 75.57
C GLY A 65 0.42 -6.39 75.22
N ASP A 66 -0.84 -6.20 75.65
CA ASP A 66 -1.67 -5.01 75.41
C ASP A 66 -1.67 -4.09 76.66
N ALA A 67 -1.52 -2.77 76.47
CA ALA A 67 -1.69 -1.74 77.52
C ALA A 67 -1.70 -0.29 76.96
N ASP A 68 -2.89 0.32 76.98
CA ASP A 68 -3.17 1.74 76.73
C ASP A 68 -2.39 2.72 77.65
N THR A 69 -1.87 3.83 77.08
CA THR A 69 -1.89 5.19 77.69
C THR A 69 -1.45 6.27 76.66
N PRO A 70 -1.84 7.56 76.81
CA PRO A 70 -1.98 8.46 75.65
C PRO A 70 -0.93 9.59 75.50
N ALA A 71 -0.88 10.13 74.28
CA ALA A 71 -0.52 11.51 73.89
C ALA A 71 0.61 12.23 74.67
N SER A 72 1.83 12.14 74.15
CA SER A 72 2.88 13.14 74.39
C SER A 72 3.11 13.97 73.12
N ASN A 73 2.71 15.25 73.14
CA ASN A 73 3.07 16.19 72.08
C ASN A 73 4.59 16.41 72.09
N THR A 74 5.27 16.09 70.98
CA THR A 74 6.65 16.48 70.74
C THR A 74 6.70 17.40 69.52
N GLN A 75 6.55 18.69 69.75
CA GLN A 75 6.70 19.74 68.74
C GLN A 75 8.19 19.85 68.37
N GLY A 76 8.57 19.58 67.12
CA GLY A 76 10.00 19.63 66.75
C GLY A 76 10.47 18.93 65.48
N GLN A 77 9.58 18.48 64.58
CA GLN A 77 9.94 18.19 63.20
C GLN A 77 9.10 19.08 62.29
N ALA A 78 9.74 19.65 61.25
CA ALA A 78 8.99 20.10 60.09
C ALA A 78 8.44 18.85 59.40
N ASP A 79 7.15 18.84 59.07
CA ASP A 79 6.51 17.69 58.44
C ASP A 79 7.08 17.47 57.04
N ALA A 80 8.02 16.52 56.96
CA ALA A 80 8.60 16.11 55.69
C ALA A 80 7.47 15.60 54.77
N GLN A 81 7.46 16.10 53.53
CA GLN A 81 6.49 15.70 52.51
C GLN A 81 6.40 14.17 52.43
N PRO A 82 5.18 13.58 52.39
CA PRO A 82 5.03 12.13 52.41
C PRO A 82 5.86 11.48 51.30
N GLN A 83 6.64 10.43 51.62
CA GLN A 83 7.53 9.81 50.65
C GLN A 83 6.78 9.36 49.38
N SER A 84 5.54 8.86 49.51
CA SER A 84 4.68 8.51 48.37
C SER A 84 4.34 9.68 47.44
N LEU A 85 4.31 10.92 47.95
CA LEU A 85 4.10 12.13 47.15
C LEU A 85 5.39 12.55 46.41
N THR A 86 6.53 12.42 47.08
CA THR A 86 7.86 12.56 46.44
C THR A 86 8.04 11.53 45.32
N ASP A 87 7.70 10.26 45.58
CA ASP A 87 7.80 9.15 44.62
C ASP A 87 6.83 9.33 43.44
N TYR A 88 5.59 9.78 43.70
CA TYR A 88 4.62 10.10 42.65
C TYR A 88 5.11 11.21 41.73
N ASN A 89 5.53 12.35 42.28
CA ASN A 89 5.98 13.49 41.46
C ASN A 89 7.28 13.19 40.71
N ALA A 90 8.26 12.55 41.36
CA ALA A 90 9.49 12.11 40.70
C ALA A 90 9.23 11.12 39.55
N TYR A 91 8.17 10.30 39.64
CA TYR A 91 7.75 9.46 38.54
C TYR A 91 6.94 10.22 37.47
N LYS A 92 6.03 11.12 37.85
CA LYS A 92 5.23 11.97 36.93
C LYS A 92 6.15 12.77 36.01
N ASP A 93 7.09 13.49 36.60
CA ASP A 93 7.93 14.48 35.93
C ASP A 93 9.20 13.84 35.32
N GLY A 94 9.57 12.64 35.77
CA GLY A 94 10.70 11.86 35.26
C GLY A 94 10.28 10.70 34.35
N GLY A 95 9.93 9.55 34.94
CA GLY A 95 9.70 8.29 34.22
C GLY A 95 8.51 8.33 33.25
N TYR A 96 7.37 8.85 33.70
CA TYR A 96 6.17 8.99 32.88
C TYR A 96 6.34 10.05 31.78
N ALA A 97 6.93 11.21 32.11
CA ALA A 97 7.24 12.25 31.14
C ALA A 97 8.17 11.74 30.02
N THR A 98 9.22 10.98 30.38
CA THR A 98 10.13 10.32 29.42
C THR A 98 9.36 9.36 28.51
N ALA A 99 8.59 8.42 29.08
CA ALA A 99 7.80 7.48 28.29
C ALA A 99 6.78 8.17 27.35
N THR A 100 6.22 9.30 27.77
CA THR A 100 5.30 10.11 26.95
C THR A 100 6.03 10.84 25.81
N HIS A 101 7.26 11.32 26.05
CA HIS A 101 8.10 11.93 25.01
C HIS A 101 8.56 10.91 23.97
N ASP A 102 9.00 9.73 24.41
CA ASP A 102 9.35 8.60 23.55
C ASP A 102 8.13 8.15 22.73
N TYR A 103 6.94 8.16 23.34
CA TYR A 103 5.68 7.84 22.68
C TYR A 103 5.32 8.82 21.56
N GLU A 104 5.37 10.13 21.78
CA GLU A 104 5.11 11.14 20.72
C GLU A 104 6.18 11.11 19.61
N THR A 105 7.42 10.77 19.97
CA THR A 105 8.51 10.54 19.01
C THR A 105 8.23 9.30 18.14
N ALA A 106 7.85 8.18 18.77
CA ALA A 106 7.42 6.97 18.06
C ALA A 106 6.18 7.21 17.20
N LYS A 107 5.21 7.98 17.70
CA LYS A 107 3.99 8.37 16.98
C LYS A 107 4.32 9.15 15.70
N THR A 108 5.28 10.06 15.75
CA THR A 108 5.77 10.79 14.56
C THR A 108 6.36 9.84 13.52
N GLY A 109 7.11 8.81 13.95
CA GLY A 109 7.62 7.75 13.07
C GLY A 109 6.52 6.83 12.51
N VAL A 110 5.48 6.54 13.30
CA VAL A 110 4.31 5.76 12.89
C VAL A 110 3.47 6.53 11.86
N ASP A 111 3.26 7.84 12.04
CA ASP A 111 2.51 8.65 11.07
C ASP A 111 3.19 8.63 9.68
N ALA A 112 4.53 8.70 9.64
CA ALA A 112 5.29 8.56 8.40
C ALA A 112 5.22 7.14 7.80
N ALA A 113 5.21 6.09 8.63
CA ALA A 113 5.01 4.71 8.18
C ALA A 113 3.60 4.48 7.63
N LYS A 114 2.57 5.08 8.25
CA LYS A 114 1.18 5.07 7.76
C LYS A 114 1.04 5.78 6.41
N GLN A 115 1.71 6.92 6.21
CA GLN A 115 1.73 7.57 4.91
C GLN A 115 2.40 6.66 3.85
N THR A 116 3.57 6.10 4.16
CA THR A 116 4.27 5.14 3.31
C THR A 116 3.38 3.95 2.92
N TYR A 117 2.59 3.43 3.87
CA TYR A 117 1.61 2.37 3.61
C TYR A 117 0.51 2.83 2.62
N GLN A 118 -0.10 4.00 2.81
CA GLN A 118 -1.13 4.49 1.87
C GLN A 118 -0.55 4.78 0.48
N ASP A 119 0.65 5.37 0.38
CA ASP A 119 1.32 5.63 -0.91
C ASP A 119 1.57 4.32 -1.70
N ASN A 120 1.98 3.25 -1.00
CA ASN A 120 2.14 1.92 -1.59
C ASN A 120 0.79 1.28 -1.93
N LYS A 121 -0.25 1.50 -1.12
CA LYS A 121 -1.61 0.99 -1.34
C LYS A 121 -2.27 1.61 -2.57
N ASP A 122 -2.16 2.92 -2.75
CA ASP A 122 -2.69 3.61 -3.94
C ASP A 122 -1.92 3.17 -5.20
N THR A 123 -0.60 3.02 -5.10
CA THR A 123 0.24 2.46 -6.17
C THR A 123 -0.19 1.03 -6.53
N TYR A 124 -0.44 0.19 -5.52
CA TYR A 124 -0.92 -1.18 -5.68
C TYR A 124 -2.32 -1.23 -6.33
N GLN A 125 -3.26 -0.40 -5.87
CA GLN A 125 -4.62 -0.34 -6.40
C GLN A 125 -4.65 0.06 -7.87
N ASN A 126 -3.84 1.04 -8.28
CA ASN A 126 -3.73 1.43 -9.69
C ASN A 126 -3.25 0.25 -10.56
N LYS A 127 -2.12 -0.39 -10.19
CA LYS A 127 -1.61 -1.56 -10.92
C LYS A 127 -2.58 -2.74 -10.93
N LEU A 128 -3.34 -2.94 -9.84
CA LEU A 128 -4.38 -3.97 -9.78
C LEU A 128 -5.54 -3.65 -10.75
N ASN A 129 -5.96 -2.38 -10.86
CA ASN A 129 -6.99 -1.95 -11.79
C ASN A 129 -6.54 -2.06 -13.25
N ASP A 130 -5.28 -1.70 -13.55
CA ASP A 130 -4.67 -1.86 -14.87
C ASP A 130 -4.67 -3.35 -15.26
N TYR A 131 -4.09 -4.21 -14.41
CA TYR A 131 -4.07 -5.66 -14.60
C TYR A 131 -5.47 -6.28 -14.75
N GLN A 132 -6.45 -5.83 -13.95
CA GLN A 132 -7.84 -6.27 -14.09
C GLN A 132 -8.47 -5.80 -15.41
N THR A 133 -8.06 -4.66 -15.95
CA THR A 133 -8.54 -4.17 -17.26
C THR A 133 -8.00 -5.04 -18.39
N ASP A 134 -6.72 -5.41 -18.34
CA ASP A 134 -6.10 -6.32 -19.31
C ASP A 134 -6.65 -7.75 -19.21
N VAL A 135 -6.84 -8.30 -18.00
CA VAL A 135 -7.53 -9.59 -17.81
C VAL A 135 -8.96 -9.55 -18.34
N ASN A 136 -9.74 -8.50 -18.06
CA ASN A 136 -11.12 -8.40 -18.57
C ASN A 136 -11.19 -8.26 -20.09
N THR A 137 -10.12 -7.76 -20.73
CA THR A 137 -10.03 -7.58 -22.19
C THR A 137 -9.49 -8.84 -22.90
N GLN A 138 -8.50 -9.52 -22.31
CA GLN A 138 -7.69 -10.56 -22.96
C GLN A 138 -7.94 -11.98 -22.41
N ALA A 139 -8.36 -12.12 -21.14
CA ALA A 139 -8.61 -13.40 -20.49
C ALA A 139 -9.85 -13.38 -19.55
N PRO A 140 -11.08 -13.13 -20.07
CA PRO A 140 -12.26 -12.91 -19.23
C PRO A 140 -12.54 -14.05 -18.23
N ASN A 141 -12.86 -13.68 -16.98
CA ASN A 141 -12.97 -14.61 -15.84
C ASN A 141 -11.63 -15.31 -15.46
N TYR A 142 -10.49 -14.68 -15.75
CA TYR A 142 -9.14 -15.23 -15.54
C TYR A 142 -8.87 -16.51 -16.35
N GLN A 143 -9.50 -16.65 -17.53
CA GLN A 143 -9.33 -17.78 -18.45
C GLN A 143 -8.93 -17.28 -19.84
N THR A 144 -7.92 -17.90 -20.45
CA THR A 144 -7.62 -17.79 -21.88
C THR A 144 -7.29 -19.17 -22.45
N THR A 145 -7.42 -19.36 -23.76
CA THR A 145 -6.90 -20.56 -24.46
C THR A 145 -5.58 -20.30 -25.19
N ASP A 146 -5.04 -19.08 -25.14
CA ASP A 146 -3.78 -18.69 -25.78
C ASP A 146 -2.64 -18.66 -24.74
N ARG A 147 -1.58 -19.44 -24.96
CA ARG A 147 -0.48 -19.59 -23.99
C ARG A 147 0.36 -18.32 -23.86
N ALA A 148 0.58 -17.58 -24.95
CA ALA A 148 1.33 -16.32 -24.92
C ALA A 148 0.57 -15.21 -24.16
N THR A 149 -0.75 -15.15 -24.31
CA THR A 149 -1.62 -14.28 -23.53
C THR A 149 -1.59 -14.64 -22.04
N GLN A 150 -1.59 -15.94 -21.72
CA GLN A 150 -1.48 -16.40 -20.33
C GLN A 150 -0.14 -15.99 -19.70
N ASP A 151 0.98 -16.15 -20.42
CA ASP A 151 2.32 -15.84 -19.92
C ASP A 151 2.50 -14.33 -19.68
N SER A 152 1.99 -13.46 -20.55
CA SER A 152 2.05 -11.99 -20.37
C SER A 152 1.29 -11.55 -19.11
N LEU A 153 0.00 -11.93 -19.01
CA LEU A 153 -0.86 -11.56 -17.89
C LEU A 153 -0.36 -12.17 -16.57
N ASN A 154 0.26 -13.36 -16.61
CA ASN A 154 0.86 -13.93 -15.41
C ASN A 154 2.18 -13.23 -15.02
N GLY A 155 2.92 -12.66 -15.96
CA GLY A 155 4.05 -11.77 -15.67
C GLY A 155 3.62 -10.51 -14.91
N GLU A 156 2.56 -9.84 -15.39
CA GLU A 156 1.94 -8.68 -14.72
C GLU A 156 1.43 -9.05 -13.32
N TYR A 157 0.73 -10.18 -13.19
CA TYR A 157 0.29 -10.73 -11.91
C TYR A 157 1.44 -10.89 -10.91
N GLN A 158 2.63 -11.37 -11.30
CA GLN A 158 3.73 -11.50 -10.34
C GLN A 158 4.20 -10.15 -9.79
N GLN A 159 4.18 -9.08 -10.60
CA GLN A 159 4.50 -7.74 -10.10
C GLN A 159 3.42 -7.23 -9.13
N VAL A 160 2.14 -7.36 -9.50
CA VAL A 160 1.01 -6.98 -8.63
C VAL A 160 1.01 -7.79 -7.33
N LYS A 161 1.35 -9.08 -7.39
CA LYS A 161 1.48 -9.98 -6.23
C LYS A 161 2.67 -9.60 -5.33
N THR A 162 3.80 -9.21 -5.90
CA THR A 162 4.97 -8.71 -5.15
C THR A 162 4.62 -7.44 -4.38
N ASP A 163 3.92 -6.50 -5.02
CA ASP A 163 3.48 -5.26 -4.39
C ASP A 163 2.45 -5.52 -3.28
N TYR A 164 1.54 -6.48 -3.46
CA TYR A 164 0.59 -6.93 -2.43
C TYR A 164 1.31 -7.53 -1.21
N ASP A 165 2.31 -8.38 -1.40
CA ASP A 165 3.08 -9.00 -0.30
C ASP A 165 3.90 -7.95 0.47
N HIS A 166 4.50 -6.99 -0.26
CA HIS A 166 5.18 -5.84 0.33
C HIS A 166 4.21 -4.97 1.13
N LEU A 167 2.99 -4.73 0.63
CA LEU A 167 1.99 -3.90 1.30
C LEU A 167 1.51 -4.52 2.63
N ASN A 168 1.29 -5.83 2.68
CA ASN A 168 1.01 -6.55 3.93
C ASN A 168 2.21 -6.47 4.90
N THR A 169 3.43 -6.64 4.39
CA THR A 169 4.66 -6.49 5.18
C THR A 169 4.79 -5.07 5.79
N LEU A 170 4.41 -4.01 5.04
CA LEU A 170 4.36 -2.65 5.57
C LEU A 170 3.28 -2.46 6.65
N LYS A 171 2.11 -3.09 6.48
CA LYS A 171 1.01 -3.05 7.46
C LYS A 171 1.44 -3.66 8.79
N ASP A 172 1.97 -4.87 8.76
CA ASP A 172 2.33 -5.62 9.98
C ASP A 172 3.50 -4.95 10.72
N ASN A 173 4.52 -4.48 10.00
CA ASN A 173 5.63 -3.70 10.59
C ASN A 173 5.18 -2.35 11.17
N THR A 174 4.10 -1.76 10.66
CA THR A 174 3.54 -0.51 11.20
C THR A 174 2.68 -0.78 12.44
N ASN A 175 1.94 -1.88 12.45
CA ASN A 175 1.13 -2.30 13.59
C ASN A 175 2.00 -2.75 14.78
N SER A 176 3.09 -3.50 14.57
CA SER A 176 4.04 -3.86 15.65
C SER A 176 4.57 -2.63 16.39
N LYS A 177 5.00 -1.60 15.65
CA LYS A 177 5.47 -0.32 16.23
C LYS A 177 4.39 0.43 17.02
N ILE A 178 3.13 0.32 16.60
CA ILE A 178 1.98 0.91 17.31
C ILE A 178 1.77 0.18 18.63
N ASP A 179 1.77 -1.15 18.60
CA ASP A 179 1.54 -1.99 19.79
C ASP A 179 2.71 -1.88 20.79
N GLU A 180 3.96 -1.87 20.32
CA GLU A 180 5.16 -1.63 21.13
C GLU A 180 5.11 -0.28 21.86
N ALA A 181 4.81 0.81 21.13
CA ALA A 181 4.72 2.16 21.71
C ALA A 181 3.52 2.29 22.66
N ASN A 182 2.35 1.76 22.29
CA ASN A 182 1.16 1.74 23.14
C ASN A 182 1.41 0.95 24.44
N ALA A 183 2.12 -0.19 24.38
CA ALA A 183 2.45 -1.00 25.55
C ALA A 183 3.39 -0.27 26.52
N ALA A 184 4.43 0.39 26.01
CA ALA A 184 5.36 1.18 26.83
C ALA A 184 4.64 2.36 27.52
N ALA A 185 3.83 3.12 26.76
CA ALA A 185 3.02 4.21 27.32
C ALA A 185 1.99 3.71 28.34
N LYS A 186 1.35 2.55 28.09
CA LYS A 186 0.43 1.94 29.05
C LYS A 186 1.13 1.48 30.33
N GLN A 187 2.32 0.89 30.24
CA GLN A 187 3.08 0.50 31.43
C GLN A 187 3.41 1.72 32.30
N ALA A 188 3.78 2.85 31.69
CA ALA A 188 4.01 4.10 32.41
C ALA A 188 2.72 4.66 33.05
N GLN A 189 1.60 4.62 32.32
CA GLN A 189 0.29 5.01 32.84
C GLN A 189 -0.13 4.17 34.05
N ASP A 190 -0.04 2.84 33.94
CA ASP A 190 -0.42 1.91 35.02
C ASP A 190 0.45 2.10 36.27
N GLN A 191 1.74 2.40 36.10
CA GLN A 191 2.65 2.70 37.21
C GLN A 191 2.34 4.07 37.86
N LEU A 192 2.01 5.10 37.07
CA LEU A 192 1.61 6.41 37.59
C LEU A 192 0.29 6.32 38.36
N ASP A 193 -0.69 5.58 37.85
CA ASP A 193 -1.95 5.31 38.53
C ASP A 193 -1.76 4.49 39.81
N ALA A 194 -0.82 3.53 39.84
CA ALA A 194 -0.48 2.80 41.07
C ALA A 194 0.11 3.73 42.15
N LEU A 195 1.02 4.64 41.77
CA LEU A 195 1.59 5.64 42.69
C LEU A 195 0.54 6.64 43.18
N TYR A 196 -0.34 7.15 42.29
CA TYR A 196 -1.45 8.02 42.67
C TYR A 196 -2.39 7.36 43.70
N ASN A 197 -2.74 6.09 43.49
CA ASN A 197 -3.63 5.37 44.41
C ASN A 197 -2.99 5.11 45.78
N ALA A 198 -1.66 5.13 45.89
CA ALA A 198 -0.92 5.04 47.15
C ALA A 198 -0.84 6.38 47.93
N LEU A 199 -1.32 7.50 47.35
CA LEU A 199 -1.33 8.78 48.05
C LEU A 199 -2.41 8.82 49.17
N PRO A 200 -2.12 9.42 50.33
CA PRO A 200 -3.11 9.64 51.38
C PRO A 200 -4.28 10.55 50.94
N ASP A 201 -5.42 10.44 51.62
CA ASP A 201 -6.66 11.12 51.19
C ASP A 201 -6.60 12.65 51.32
N ASN A 202 -5.92 13.20 52.32
CA ASN A 202 -5.64 14.64 52.43
C ASN A 202 -4.81 15.18 51.26
N ILE A 203 -3.91 14.37 50.71
CA ILE A 203 -3.08 14.70 49.56
C ILE A 203 -3.95 14.74 48.28
N LYS A 204 -4.77 13.70 48.07
CA LYS A 204 -5.69 13.61 46.92
C LYS A 204 -6.78 14.68 46.95
N ASN A 205 -7.30 15.03 48.13
CA ASN A 205 -8.29 16.10 48.31
C ASN A 205 -7.70 17.49 48.00
N ALA A 206 -6.45 17.75 48.42
CA ALA A 206 -5.74 18.97 48.02
C ALA A 206 -5.56 19.04 46.50
N GLY A 207 -5.12 17.95 45.85
CA GLY A 207 -4.96 17.91 44.40
C GLY A 207 -6.26 18.10 43.62
N ALA A 208 -7.36 17.50 44.05
CA ALA A 208 -8.69 17.74 43.45
C ALA A 208 -9.16 19.19 43.63
N THR A 209 -8.85 19.82 44.76
CA THR A 209 -9.16 21.24 45.02
C THR A 209 -8.31 22.18 44.16
N ILE A 210 -7.03 21.85 43.98
CA ILE A 210 -6.09 22.55 43.08
C ILE A 210 -6.53 22.41 41.62
N GLU A 211 -6.94 21.21 41.18
CA GLU A 211 -7.49 20.98 39.84
C GLU A 211 -8.73 21.85 39.61
N GLN A 212 -9.72 21.80 40.51
CA GLN A 212 -10.93 22.62 40.41
C GLN A 212 -10.61 24.12 40.40
N TYR A 213 -9.62 24.56 41.19
CA TYR A 213 -9.15 25.93 41.18
C TYR A 213 -8.50 26.29 39.82
N ASN A 214 -7.55 25.48 39.33
CA ASN A 214 -6.83 25.69 38.08
C ASN A 214 -7.76 25.67 36.85
N GLN A 215 -8.84 24.88 36.86
CA GLN A 215 -9.90 24.92 35.83
C GLN A 215 -10.54 26.32 35.69
N THR A 216 -10.56 27.13 36.75
CA THR A 216 -11.08 28.51 36.73
C THR A 216 -10.01 29.57 36.50
N THR A 217 -8.72 29.23 36.58
CA THR A 217 -7.61 30.18 36.53
C THR A 217 -7.59 31.04 35.27
N LYS A 218 -7.88 30.47 34.09
CA LYS A 218 -7.97 31.27 32.86
C LYS A 218 -9.04 32.37 32.92
N GLY A 219 -10.21 32.08 33.51
CA GLY A 219 -11.28 33.07 33.67
C GLY A 219 -10.89 34.19 34.65
N LYS A 220 -10.18 33.84 35.72
CA LYS A 220 -9.60 34.82 36.67
C LYS A 220 -8.53 35.69 36.01
N ALA A 221 -7.62 35.08 35.24
CA ALA A 221 -6.60 35.80 34.48
C ALA A 221 -7.25 36.83 33.54
N GLN A 222 -8.31 36.46 32.81
CA GLN A 222 -9.05 37.38 31.94
C GLN A 222 -9.75 38.53 32.68
N GLN A 223 -10.36 38.24 33.84
CA GLN A 223 -10.97 39.27 34.69
C GLN A 223 -9.91 40.25 35.23
N LEU A 224 -8.74 39.74 35.63
CA LEU A 224 -7.62 40.55 36.10
C LEU A 224 -6.98 41.34 34.95
N VAL A 225 -6.84 40.78 33.73
CA VAL A 225 -6.44 41.55 32.54
C VAL A 225 -7.36 42.77 32.37
N THR A 226 -8.68 42.57 32.47
CA THR A 226 -9.67 43.66 32.31
C THR A 226 -9.53 44.72 33.41
N GLY A 227 -9.38 44.31 34.68
CA GLY A 227 -9.20 45.25 35.79
C GLY A 227 -7.87 46.02 35.71
N SER A 228 -6.76 45.29 35.61
CA SER A 228 -5.40 45.86 35.58
C SER A 228 -5.15 46.77 34.38
N THR A 229 -5.78 46.52 33.23
CA THR A 229 -5.68 47.41 32.06
C THR A 229 -6.49 48.70 32.24
N ALA A 230 -7.66 48.64 32.86
CA ALA A 230 -8.43 49.83 33.23
C ALA A 230 -7.70 50.68 34.30
N ASP A 231 -7.17 50.06 35.35
CA ASP A 231 -6.40 50.75 36.39
C ASP A 231 -5.11 51.37 35.84
N ALA A 232 -4.38 50.65 34.98
CA ALA A 232 -3.19 51.16 34.30
C ALA A 232 -3.50 52.33 33.35
N TYR A 233 -4.63 52.28 32.64
CA TYR A 233 -5.11 53.38 31.81
C TYR A 233 -5.47 54.60 32.66
N ALA A 234 -6.27 54.44 33.72
CA ALA A 234 -6.65 55.52 34.62
C ALA A 234 -5.43 56.20 35.27
N ALA A 235 -4.44 55.42 35.70
CA ALA A 235 -3.19 55.94 36.25
C ALA A 235 -2.33 56.68 35.21
N ALA A 236 -2.30 56.21 33.95
CA ALA A 236 -1.58 56.88 32.87
C ALA A 236 -2.27 58.18 32.41
N VAL A 237 -3.61 58.20 32.32
CA VAL A 237 -4.40 59.44 32.14
C VAL A 237 -4.09 60.44 33.26
N LYS A 238 -4.06 59.99 34.52
CA LYS A 238 -3.73 60.84 35.68
C LYS A 238 -2.33 61.43 35.60
N ALA A 239 -1.35 60.65 35.16
CA ALA A 239 0.04 61.09 35.04
C ALA A 239 0.27 62.04 33.84
N GLN A 240 -0.50 61.90 32.76
CA GLN A 240 -0.27 62.61 31.49
C GLN A 240 -1.37 63.63 31.13
N ALA A 241 -2.32 63.91 32.02
CA ALA A 241 -3.47 64.81 31.81
C ALA A 241 -3.14 66.11 31.05
N SER A 242 -2.07 66.82 31.44
CA SER A 242 -1.64 68.06 30.75
C SER A 242 -1.19 67.82 29.30
N GLY A 243 -0.51 66.71 29.02
CA GLY A 243 -0.10 66.30 27.68
C GLY A 243 -1.29 65.89 26.82
N ILE A 244 -2.25 65.16 27.41
CA ILE A 244 -3.52 64.80 26.76
C ILE A 244 -4.28 66.08 26.38
N VAL A 245 -4.54 66.98 27.33
CA VAL A 245 -5.28 68.23 27.10
C VAL A 245 -4.60 69.10 26.04
N ASN A 246 -3.27 69.25 26.08
CA ASN A 246 -2.56 70.00 25.06
C ASN A 246 -2.70 69.37 23.67
N THR A 247 -2.57 68.04 23.56
CA THR A 247 -2.64 67.31 22.29
C THR A 247 -4.05 67.32 21.72
N VAL A 248 -5.06 67.01 22.55
CA VAL A 248 -6.49 67.04 22.21
C VAL A 248 -6.90 68.43 21.73
N ASN A 249 -6.53 69.51 22.43
CA ASN A 249 -6.83 70.88 21.99
C ASN A 249 -6.12 71.23 20.66
N SER A 250 -4.87 70.81 20.49
CA SER A 250 -4.09 71.08 19.27
C SER A 250 -4.62 70.37 18.03
N VAL A 251 -5.20 69.17 18.17
CA VAL A 251 -5.88 68.45 17.07
C VAL A 251 -7.31 68.96 16.88
N SER A 252 -8.09 69.14 17.95
CA SER A 252 -9.50 69.58 17.88
C SER A 252 -9.66 70.97 17.26
N SER A 253 -8.72 71.89 17.51
CA SER A 253 -8.75 73.23 16.92
C SER A 253 -8.31 73.28 15.44
N LYS A 254 -7.96 72.14 14.85
CA LYS A 254 -7.30 72.05 13.54
C LYS A 254 -7.85 70.97 12.59
N ALA A 255 -8.50 69.91 13.09
CA ALA A 255 -9.07 68.81 12.30
C ALA A 255 -9.67 69.26 10.95
N THR A 256 -9.18 68.65 9.87
CA THR A 256 -9.27 69.20 8.51
C THR A 256 -10.47 68.69 7.71
N ALA A 257 -10.73 69.37 6.58
CA ALA A 257 -11.52 68.81 5.48
C ALA A 257 -10.77 67.72 4.69
N PHE A 258 -9.45 67.60 4.87
CA PHE A 258 -8.70 66.42 4.46
C PHE A 258 -9.13 65.19 5.28
N LYS A 259 -8.98 63.99 4.72
CA LYS A 259 -9.41 62.72 5.31
C LYS A 259 -8.34 61.65 5.18
N VAL A 260 -7.91 61.08 6.31
CA VAL A 260 -7.00 59.94 6.35
C VAL A 260 -7.81 58.64 6.36
N LEU A 261 -7.89 57.97 5.21
CA LEU A 261 -8.62 56.70 5.07
C LEU A 261 -7.96 55.58 5.89
N ILE A 262 -8.78 54.80 6.59
CA ILE A 262 -8.39 53.60 7.32
C ILE A 262 -8.94 52.37 6.56
N PRO A 263 -8.16 51.30 6.35
CA PRO A 263 -8.66 50.07 5.73
C PRO A 263 -9.83 49.46 6.53
N SER A 264 -11.02 49.47 5.93
CA SER A 264 -12.25 49.02 6.55
C SER A 264 -12.75 47.69 5.97
N ALA A 265 -13.69 47.07 6.67
CA ALA A 265 -14.44 45.92 6.24
C ALA A 265 -15.95 46.23 6.29
N THR A 266 -16.70 45.73 5.31
CA THR A 266 -18.17 45.76 5.31
C THR A 266 -18.70 44.40 5.77
N ASP A 267 -19.55 44.37 6.79
CA ASP A 267 -20.18 43.13 7.26
C ASP A 267 -21.38 42.70 6.40
N ALA A 268 -21.95 41.53 6.70
CA ALA A 268 -23.09 40.97 5.97
C ALA A 268 -24.42 41.76 6.13
N THR A 269 -24.45 42.78 6.99
CA THR A 269 -25.58 43.72 7.15
C THR A 269 -25.38 45.03 6.39
N GLY A 270 -24.19 45.24 5.81
CA GLY A 270 -23.79 46.49 5.16
C GLY A 270 -23.12 47.49 6.10
N LYS A 271 -22.87 47.14 7.37
CA LYS A 271 -22.18 48.00 8.31
C LYS A 271 -20.69 48.05 7.95
N VAL A 272 -20.13 49.26 7.82
CA VAL A 272 -18.69 49.45 7.63
C VAL A 272 -18.00 49.70 8.97
N THR A 273 -16.89 49.01 9.19
CA THR A 273 -16.08 49.10 10.41
C THR A 273 -14.57 48.96 10.12
N ALA A 274 -13.72 49.53 10.97
CA ALA A 274 -12.28 49.25 10.94
C ALA A 274 -11.74 49.00 12.35
N ASP A 275 -10.90 47.96 12.48
CA ASP A 275 -10.20 47.64 13.73
C ASP A 275 -8.85 48.37 13.76
N LEU A 276 -8.65 49.23 14.75
CA LEU A 276 -7.48 50.11 14.85
C LEU A 276 -6.88 50.06 16.25
N TYR A 277 -5.65 49.53 16.35
CA TYR A 277 -4.84 49.31 17.57
C TYR A 277 -5.47 48.48 18.70
N GLY A 278 -6.73 48.07 18.58
CA GLY A 278 -7.49 47.26 19.54
C GLY A 278 -8.99 47.56 19.52
N GLU A 279 -9.38 48.76 19.07
CA GLU A 279 -10.78 49.21 19.04
C GLU A 279 -11.42 49.06 17.66
N THR A 280 -12.73 48.76 17.62
CA THR A 280 -13.52 48.71 16.39
C THR A 280 -14.31 50.01 16.18
N TYR A 281 -13.85 50.83 15.24
CA TYR A 281 -14.56 52.03 14.81
C TYR A 281 -15.62 51.70 13.75
N THR A 282 -16.67 52.51 13.67
CA THR A 282 -17.84 52.31 12.80
C THR A 282 -18.11 53.56 11.99
N ASP A 283 -18.54 53.43 10.73
CA ASP A 283 -18.96 54.56 9.90
C ASP A 283 -20.03 55.40 10.64
N ARG A 284 -19.71 56.67 10.89
CA ARG A 284 -20.55 57.64 11.61
C ARG A 284 -21.29 58.59 10.66
N ASN A 285 -20.86 58.73 9.40
CA ASN A 285 -21.32 59.76 8.48
C ASN A 285 -22.22 59.21 7.35
N GLY A 286 -22.15 57.90 7.08
CA GLY A 286 -22.91 57.17 6.06
C GLY A 286 -22.24 57.09 4.68
N ASP A 287 -20.95 57.41 4.55
CA ASP A 287 -20.23 57.43 3.27
C ASP A 287 -19.63 56.07 2.85
N ASN A 288 -19.68 55.06 3.73
CA ASN A 288 -19.16 53.69 3.55
C ASN A 288 -17.63 53.55 3.60
N GLN A 289 -16.89 54.56 4.07
CA GLN A 289 -15.47 54.47 4.41
C GLN A 289 -15.29 54.54 5.93
N ILE A 290 -14.03 54.53 6.38
CA ILE A 290 -13.65 54.91 7.75
C ILE A 290 -12.49 55.87 7.64
N THR A 291 -12.57 57.02 8.30
CA THR A 291 -11.55 58.07 8.28
C THR A 291 -11.16 58.47 9.70
N TYR A 292 -9.94 58.96 9.86
CA TYR A 292 -9.54 59.51 11.15
C TYR A 292 -10.43 60.70 11.56
N GLU A 293 -10.71 61.63 10.65
CA GLU A 293 -11.37 62.89 10.97
C GLU A 293 -12.89 62.79 11.24
N ASP A 294 -13.62 61.87 10.61
CA ASP A 294 -15.08 61.73 10.83
C ASP A 294 -15.46 60.60 11.79
N ASP A 295 -14.67 59.52 11.88
CA ASP A 295 -15.06 58.29 12.58
C ASP A 295 -14.27 58.04 13.86
N VAL A 296 -12.94 58.23 13.83
CA VAL A 296 -12.02 57.92 14.93
C VAL A 296 -11.85 59.10 15.89
N LEU A 297 -11.34 60.24 15.40
CA LEU A 297 -11.03 61.40 16.22
C LEU A 297 -12.26 61.95 16.97
N PRO A 298 -13.50 61.94 16.42
CA PRO A 298 -14.68 62.36 17.18
C PRO A 298 -15.09 61.42 18.33
N VAL A 299 -14.55 60.21 18.40
CA VAL A 299 -14.60 59.32 19.58
C VAL A 299 -13.42 59.69 20.49
N VAL A 300 -12.20 59.43 20.02
CA VAL A 300 -10.93 59.58 20.76
C VAL A 300 -10.77 60.94 21.46
N LEU A 301 -11.15 62.05 20.82
CA LEU A 301 -11.03 63.39 21.40
C LEU A 301 -12.12 63.70 22.43
N ALA A 302 -13.27 63.03 22.37
CA ALA A 302 -14.35 63.13 23.33
C ALA A 302 -14.08 62.29 24.58
N ASP A 303 -13.68 61.03 24.39
CA ASP A 303 -13.41 60.08 25.47
C ASP A 303 -12.14 60.45 26.26
N LEU A 304 -11.00 60.73 25.60
CA LEU A 304 -9.79 61.23 26.29
C LEU A 304 -10.02 62.55 27.04
N LYS A 305 -10.96 63.39 26.57
CA LYS A 305 -11.35 64.60 27.30
C LYS A 305 -12.19 64.26 28.52
N ALA A 306 -13.25 63.45 28.35
CA ALA A 306 -14.13 63.04 29.43
C ALA A 306 -13.33 62.37 30.55
N ASP A 307 -12.44 61.44 30.20
CA ASP A 307 -11.62 60.71 31.16
C ASP A 307 -10.63 61.60 31.89
N THR A 308 -10.07 62.62 31.23
CA THR A 308 -9.23 63.60 31.93
C THR A 308 -10.03 64.40 32.96
N ASP A 309 -11.27 64.80 32.64
CA ASP A 309 -12.16 65.50 33.57
C ASP A 309 -12.65 64.56 34.71
N LYS A 310 -12.89 63.27 34.44
CA LYS A 310 -13.26 62.23 35.43
C LYS A 310 -12.12 61.91 36.40
N VAL A 311 -10.93 61.62 35.88
CA VAL A 311 -9.73 61.26 36.67
C VAL A 311 -9.31 62.41 37.59
N ALA A 312 -9.53 63.67 37.18
CA ALA A 312 -9.34 64.85 38.03
C ALA A 312 -10.31 64.89 39.23
N GLN A 313 -11.51 64.32 39.09
CA GLN A 313 -12.50 64.16 40.17
C GLN A 313 -12.30 62.87 40.98
N ASN A 314 -11.40 61.98 40.53
CA ASN A 314 -11.16 60.61 41.04
C ASN A 314 -12.32 59.64 40.74
N GLU A 315 -13.05 59.88 39.66
CA GLU A 315 -13.98 58.92 39.06
C GLU A 315 -13.19 57.86 38.25
N THR A 316 -13.74 56.65 38.11
CA THR A 316 -13.05 55.47 37.56
C THR A 316 -13.82 54.78 36.43
N ASP A 317 -15.02 55.25 36.09
CA ASP A 317 -15.85 54.76 34.98
C ASP A 317 -15.38 55.37 33.64
N LEU A 318 -14.10 55.16 33.32
CA LEU A 318 -13.48 55.73 32.12
C LEU A 318 -14.01 55.08 30.84
N THR A 319 -14.13 55.84 29.76
CA THR A 319 -14.73 55.37 28.50
C THR A 319 -13.72 55.17 27.36
N GLY A 320 -12.55 55.80 27.44
CA GLY A 320 -11.47 55.66 26.47
C GLY A 320 -10.47 54.54 26.77
N SER A 321 -9.45 54.40 25.91
CA SER A 321 -8.45 53.33 26.04
C SER A 321 -7.04 53.72 25.56
N TYR A 322 -6.04 52.87 25.83
CA TYR A 322 -4.68 53.11 25.34
C TYR A 322 -4.58 53.08 23.80
N ALA A 323 -5.40 52.25 23.15
CA ALA A 323 -5.43 52.15 21.68
C ALA A 323 -5.87 53.47 21.02
N GLU A 324 -6.70 54.27 21.70
CA GLU A 324 -7.08 55.63 21.27
C GLU A 324 -5.91 56.61 21.35
N VAL A 325 -5.06 56.53 22.38
CA VAL A 325 -3.86 57.36 22.49
C VAL A 325 -2.88 57.01 21.37
N VAL A 326 -2.76 55.72 21.02
CA VAL A 326 -2.00 55.26 19.85
C VAL A 326 -2.64 55.75 18.55
N ALA A 327 -3.97 55.77 18.42
CA ALA A 327 -4.68 56.30 17.26
C ALA A 327 -4.45 57.82 17.07
N LEU A 328 -4.54 58.61 18.15
CA LEU A 328 -4.27 60.05 18.13
C LEU A 328 -2.82 60.34 17.71
N PHE A 329 -1.85 59.60 18.25
CA PHE A 329 -0.45 59.73 17.86
C PHE A 329 -0.20 59.27 16.42
N SER A 330 -0.82 58.16 16.00
CA SER A 330 -0.76 57.64 14.62
C SER A 330 -1.26 58.67 13.61
N TYR A 331 -2.40 59.29 13.87
CA TYR A 331 -2.93 60.39 13.07
C TYR A 331 -1.93 61.54 12.96
N MET A 332 -1.37 61.98 14.09
CA MET A 332 -0.38 63.06 14.10
C MET A 332 0.89 62.67 13.32
N LYS A 333 1.40 61.45 13.47
CA LYS A 333 2.55 60.92 12.71
C LYS A 333 2.28 60.86 11.22
N GLN A 334 1.12 60.34 10.82
CA GLN A 334 0.66 60.25 9.44
C GLN A 334 0.57 61.63 8.78
N VAL A 335 -0.11 62.58 9.44
CA VAL A 335 -0.29 63.96 8.93
C VAL A 335 1.00 64.79 9.02
N ALA A 336 1.89 64.53 9.97
CA ALA A 336 3.14 65.27 10.13
C ALA A 336 4.27 64.76 9.24
N ASP A 337 4.53 63.45 9.19
CA ASP A 337 5.81 62.92 8.71
C ASP A 337 5.70 62.22 7.34
N THR A 338 4.52 62.22 6.70
CA THR A 338 4.26 61.52 5.43
C THR A 338 3.49 62.36 4.40
N ALA A 339 3.51 61.91 3.13
CA ALA A 339 2.44 62.20 2.18
C ALA A 339 1.45 61.03 2.19
N LEU A 340 0.18 61.30 2.45
CA LEU A 340 -0.81 60.25 2.73
C LEU A 340 -1.43 59.69 1.44
N PRO A 341 -1.91 58.43 1.45
CA PRO A 341 -2.72 57.90 0.35
C PRO A 341 -3.96 58.75 0.16
N TYR A 342 -4.26 59.06 -1.10
CA TYR A 342 -5.41 59.88 -1.49
C TYR A 342 -6.15 59.17 -2.62
N GLN A 343 -7.48 59.25 -2.63
CA GLN A 343 -8.29 58.85 -3.78
C GLN A 343 -9.07 60.06 -4.29
N SER A 344 -8.91 60.40 -5.57
CA SER A 344 -9.67 61.49 -6.20
C SER A 344 -11.08 61.06 -6.59
N GLU A 345 -11.94 62.02 -6.90
CA GLU A 345 -13.37 61.81 -7.27
C GLU A 345 -13.57 60.86 -8.49
N ASP A 346 -12.53 60.65 -9.30
CA ASP A 346 -12.50 59.72 -10.44
C ASP A 346 -12.12 58.27 -10.05
N GLY A 347 -11.77 58.04 -8.78
CA GLY A 347 -11.29 56.76 -8.25
C GLY A 347 -9.78 56.54 -8.35
N SER A 348 -9.00 57.47 -8.89
CA SER A 348 -7.54 57.34 -9.02
C SER A 348 -6.83 57.47 -7.67
N VAL A 349 -5.85 56.60 -7.39
CA VAL A 349 -5.07 56.63 -6.13
C VAL A 349 -3.75 57.40 -6.32
N GLY A 350 -3.51 58.37 -5.45
CA GLY A 350 -2.32 59.22 -5.43
C GLY A 350 -1.75 59.47 -4.03
N ARG A 351 -0.99 60.56 -3.87
CA ARG A 351 -0.39 61.01 -2.61
C ARG A 351 -0.69 62.49 -2.37
N ILE A 352 -0.86 62.88 -1.11
CA ILE A 352 -1.21 64.25 -0.72
C ILE A 352 -0.55 64.67 0.61
N ASN A 353 -0.14 65.93 0.73
CA ASN A 353 0.28 66.54 2.00
C ASN A 353 -0.82 67.45 2.54
N SER A 354 -1.20 67.28 3.81
CA SER A 354 -2.08 68.22 4.52
C SER A 354 -1.48 69.63 4.56
N ALA A 355 -2.31 70.65 4.34
CA ALA A 355 -1.94 72.06 4.46
C ALA A 355 -1.40 72.41 5.87
N GLN A 356 -1.83 71.67 6.89
CA GLN A 356 -1.45 71.87 8.28
C GLN A 356 -0.29 71.00 8.75
N ALA A 357 0.27 70.14 7.89
CA ALA A 357 1.26 69.15 8.28
C ALA A 357 2.46 69.73 9.06
N ASN A 358 2.87 70.98 8.75
CA ASN A 358 3.89 71.72 9.49
C ASN A 358 3.51 71.93 10.97
N ASP A 359 2.30 72.44 11.20
CA ASP A 359 1.77 72.70 12.54
C ASP A 359 1.55 71.40 13.32
N THR A 360 1.05 70.35 12.66
CA THR A 360 0.92 69.02 13.27
C THR A 360 2.27 68.46 13.69
N SER A 361 3.33 68.66 12.90
CA SER A 361 4.70 68.25 13.25
C SER A 361 5.27 69.02 14.44
N TYR A 362 5.02 70.33 14.54
CA TYR A 362 5.36 71.11 15.73
C TYR A 362 4.64 70.61 16.98
N GLN A 363 3.34 70.30 16.88
CA GLN A 363 2.54 69.78 17.99
C GLN A 363 2.91 68.33 18.35
N LEU A 364 3.33 67.53 17.38
CA LEU A 364 3.86 66.19 17.58
C LEU A 364 5.15 66.26 18.40
N MET A 365 6.13 67.07 17.99
CA MET A 365 7.39 67.22 18.72
C MET A 365 7.22 67.75 20.16
N HIS A 366 6.31 68.71 20.37
CA HIS A 366 6.17 69.38 21.67
C HIS A 366 5.13 68.79 22.63
N ASN A 367 4.11 68.09 22.13
CA ASN A 367 3.04 67.51 22.94
C ASN A 367 2.82 66.01 22.65
N GLY A 368 2.70 65.63 21.37
CA GLY A 368 2.37 64.25 20.96
C GLY A 368 3.41 63.19 21.32
N SER A 369 4.67 63.37 20.94
CA SER A 369 5.76 62.43 21.25
C SER A 369 6.12 62.37 22.74
N PRO A 370 6.13 63.48 23.51
CA PRO A 370 6.21 63.42 24.97
C PRO A 370 5.04 62.68 25.62
N LEU A 371 3.80 62.91 25.17
CA LEU A 371 2.61 62.20 25.64
C LEU A 371 2.74 60.70 25.37
N ALA A 372 3.04 60.31 24.13
CA ALA A 372 3.20 58.91 23.75
C ALA A 372 4.26 58.19 24.59
N SER A 373 5.43 58.82 24.79
CA SER A 373 6.52 58.25 25.58
C SER A 373 6.18 58.13 27.07
N GLY A 374 5.55 59.17 27.65
CA GLY A 374 5.16 59.21 29.06
C GLY A 374 3.99 58.29 29.40
N PHE A 375 2.98 58.21 28.53
CA PHE A 375 1.78 57.41 28.74
C PHE A 375 2.12 55.92 28.69
N GLY A 376 2.78 55.45 27.62
CA GLY A 376 3.19 54.05 27.48
C GLY A 376 4.05 53.58 28.65
N SER A 377 5.06 54.38 29.04
CA SER A 377 5.93 54.04 30.19
C SER A 377 5.21 54.07 31.53
N THR A 378 4.13 54.84 31.72
CA THR A 378 3.35 54.82 32.97
C THR A 378 2.41 53.61 32.98
N TYR A 379 1.69 53.40 31.88
CA TYR A 379 0.74 52.32 31.69
C TYR A 379 1.40 50.95 31.93
N ALA A 380 2.52 50.67 31.26
CA ALA A 380 3.23 49.40 31.40
C ALA A 380 3.74 49.16 32.83
N THR A 381 4.22 50.19 33.53
CA THR A 381 4.66 50.06 34.93
C THR A 381 3.51 49.69 35.86
N GLN A 382 2.32 50.29 35.72
CA GLN A 382 1.18 49.96 36.59
C GLN A 382 0.62 48.57 36.29
N LEU A 383 0.58 48.18 35.02
CA LEU A 383 0.21 46.85 34.58
C LEU A 383 1.13 45.77 35.20
N LEU A 384 2.45 46.02 35.24
CA LEU A 384 3.42 45.16 35.90
C LEU A 384 3.25 45.08 37.42
N ASN A 385 3.11 46.23 38.09
CA ASN A 385 2.87 46.29 39.54
C ASN A 385 1.67 45.42 39.94
N SER A 386 0.63 45.36 39.10
CA SER A 386 -0.53 44.52 39.33
C SER A 386 -0.20 43.01 39.30
N ILE A 387 0.75 42.55 38.47
CA ILE A 387 1.20 41.14 38.48
C ILE A 387 1.89 40.82 39.80
N GLU A 388 2.86 41.66 40.18
CA GLU A 388 3.70 41.44 41.37
C GLU A 388 2.83 41.47 42.65
N SER A 389 1.80 42.33 42.68
CA SER A 389 0.82 42.39 43.77
C SER A 389 -0.03 41.12 43.96
N MET A 390 -0.13 40.25 42.95
CA MET A 390 -0.92 39.02 43.02
C MET A 390 -0.24 37.90 43.82
N ARG A 391 1.07 38.01 44.13
CA ARG A 391 1.80 37.05 44.97
C ARG A 391 1.03 36.73 46.24
N SER A 392 0.68 37.75 47.02
CA SER A 392 -0.03 37.61 48.31
C SER A 392 -1.45 37.01 48.16
N GLN A 393 -2.13 37.28 47.03
CA GLN A 393 -3.44 36.68 46.75
C GLN A 393 -3.32 35.18 46.44
N MET A 394 -2.29 34.80 45.70
CA MET A 394 -1.97 33.40 45.40
C MET A 394 -1.50 32.64 46.64
N GLU A 395 -0.63 33.26 47.45
CA GLU A 395 -0.14 32.75 48.72
C GLU A 395 -1.29 32.41 49.67
N THR A 396 -2.17 33.39 49.93
CA THR A 396 -3.40 33.23 50.72
C THR A 396 -4.29 32.12 50.14
N THR A 397 -4.39 32.00 48.82
CA THR A 397 -5.21 30.98 48.16
C THR A 397 -4.64 29.57 48.38
N VAL A 398 -3.33 29.39 48.17
CA VAL A 398 -2.66 28.09 48.36
C VAL A 398 -2.68 27.69 49.84
N GLU A 399 -2.40 28.61 50.76
CA GLU A 399 -2.49 28.40 52.20
C GLU A 399 -3.89 27.91 52.61
N ASN A 400 -4.96 28.57 52.15
CA ASN A 400 -6.34 28.17 52.44
C ASN A 400 -6.67 26.78 51.87
N ILE A 401 -6.20 26.43 50.67
CA ILE A 401 -6.42 25.10 50.09
C ILE A 401 -5.68 24.02 50.89
N TYR A 402 -4.44 24.27 51.31
CA TYR A 402 -3.63 23.29 52.04
C TYR A 402 -4.16 23.10 53.46
N THR A 403 -4.40 24.18 54.19
CA THR A 403 -4.91 24.13 55.57
C THR A 403 -6.32 23.52 55.66
N SER A 404 -7.24 23.87 54.75
CA SER A 404 -8.60 23.30 54.73
C SER A 404 -8.65 21.81 54.37
N THR A 405 -7.62 21.27 53.72
CA THR A 405 -7.48 19.84 53.39
C THR A 405 -6.63 19.06 54.41
N GLY A 406 -6.13 19.71 55.46
CA GLY A 406 -5.34 19.08 56.52
C GLY A 406 -3.85 18.93 56.20
N ASN A 407 -3.32 19.81 55.35
CA ASN A 407 -1.91 19.84 54.95
C ASN A 407 -1.20 21.09 55.49
N SER A 408 0.10 20.99 55.75
CA SER A 408 0.97 22.13 56.08
C SER A 408 1.30 22.94 54.82
N PHE A 409 1.21 24.26 54.92
CA PHE A 409 1.64 25.19 53.87
C PHE A 409 3.15 25.47 54.00
N ASP A 410 3.87 25.46 52.88
CA ASP A 410 5.29 25.81 52.79
C ASP A 410 5.43 27.19 52.13
N GLU A 411 5.40 28.24 52.95
CA GLU A 411 5.56 29.65 52.55
C GLU A 411 6.87 29.90 51.78
N ALA A 412 7.95 29.22 52.18
CA ALA A 412 9.27 29.37 51.57
C ALA A 412 9.36 28.66 50.21
N GLY A 413 8.85 27.43 50.13
CA GLY A 413 8.73 26.68 48.87
C GLY A 413 7.77 27.33 47.87
N PHE A 414 6.65 27.87 48.35
CA PHE A 414 5.73 28.69 47.54
C PHE A 414 6.45 29.93 46.98
N THR A 415 7.10 30.71 47.85
CA THR A 415 7.84 31.93 47.46
C THR A 415 8.89 31.61 46.39
N ALA A 416 9.76 30.63 46.64
CA ALA A 416 10.80 30.25 45.68
C ALA A 416 10.23 29.78 44.33
N SER A 417 9.07 29.11 44.33
CA SER A 417 8.39 28.65 43.12
C SER A 417 7.72 29.78 42.34
N PHE A 418 7.08 30.72 43.05
CA PHE A 418 6.44 31.90 42.44
C PHE A 418 7.49 32.81 41.81
N ASP A 419 8.53 33.16 42.57
CA ASP A 419 9.63 34.04 42.14
C ASP A 419 10.39 33.46 40.93
N GLN A 420 10.56 32.12 40.88
CA GLN A 420 11.20 31.45 39.75
C GLN A 420 10.30 31.42 38.51
N ASN A 421 8.99 31.16 38.64
CA ASN A 421 8.04 31.27 37.52
C ASN A 421 8.00 32.72 36.99
N LEU A 422 7.99 33.71 37.88
CA LEU A 422 8.04 35.13 37.53
C LEU A 422 9.32 35.50 36.76
N LYS A 423 10.48 34.98 37.20
CA LYS A 423 11.76 35.09 36.49
C LYS A 423 11.69 34.47 35.08
N ASP A 424 11.15 33.26 34.95
CA ASP A 424 11.09 32.57 33.67
C ASP A 424 10.13 33.25 32.68
N GLN A 425 8.97 33.74 33.14
CA GLN A 425 8.09 34.60 32.33
C GLN A 425 8.79 35.89 31.93
N ALA A 426 9.51 36.55 32.84
CA ALA A 426 10.23 37.80 32.54
C ALA A 426 11.31 37.62 31.46
N ILE A 427 12.04 36.50 31.48
CA ILE A 427 13.04 36.16 30.46
C ILE A 427 12.39 35.94 29.09
N LEU A 428 11.23 35.27 29.04
CA LEU A 428 10.46 35.08 27.81
C LEU A 428 9.93 36.41 27.25
N ILE A 429 9.35 37.26 28.10
CA ILE A 429 8.85 38.59 27.73
C ILE A 429 10.00 39.47 27.21
N TYR A 430 11.14 39.48 27.91
CA TYR A 430 12.33 40.22 27.48
C TYR A 430 12.77 39.77 26.10
N GLN A 431 12.86 38.46 25.85
CA GLN A 431 13.23 37.92 24.54
C GLN A 431 12.21 38.29 23.44
N ALA A 432 10.91 38.10 23.70
CA ALA A 432 9.86 38.37 22.72
C ALA A 432 9.79 39.85 22.33
N GLN A 433 9.77 40.75 23.33
CA GLN A 433 9.64 42.18 23.08
C GLN A 433 10.90 42.76 22.43
N THR A 434 12.09 42.44 22.92
CA THR A 434 13.33 42.97 22.32
C THR A 434 13.52 42.51 20.87
N ASN A 435 13.11 41.28 20.52
CA ASN A 435 13.06 40.83 19.13
C ASN A 435 12.11 41.67 18.27
N GLU A 436 10.89 41.98 18.75
CA GLU A 436 9.94 42.82 18.00
C GLU A 436 10.40 44.28 17.89
N LEU A 437 11.04 44.85 18.92
CA LEU A 437 11.67 46.18 18.87
C LEU A 437 12.75 46.24 17.78
N LEU A 438 13.66 45.25 17.75
CA LEU A 438 14.74 45.15 16.77
C LEU A 438 14.20 44.91 15.35
N LYS A 439 13.13 44.11 15.20
CA LYS A 439 12.45 43.84 13.93
C LYS A 439 11.80 45.09 13.34
N LEU A 440 11.14 45.92 14.16
CA LEU A 440 10.58 47.20 13.72
C LEU A 440 11.68 48.18 13.29
N ALA A 441 12.76 48.31 14.07
CA ALA A 441 13.88 49.16 13.70
C ALA A 441 14.58 48.69 12.40
N ASN A 442 14.73 47.37 12.21
CA ASN A 442 15.28 46.79 10.98
C ASN A 442 14.34 46.94 9.75
N ASN A 443 13.03 46.98 9.93
CA ASN A 443 12.07 47.27 8.85
C ASN A 443 12.26 48.70 8.32
N LEU A 444 12.36 49.69 9.21
CA LEU A 444 12.68 51.06 8.86
C LEU A 444 14.07 51.18 8.21
N LEU A 445 15.07 50.49 8.74
CA LEU A 445 16.42 50.45 8.18
C LEU A 445 16.40 49.96 6.73
N ALA A 446 15.67 48.88 6.42
CA ALA A 446 15.54 48.38 5.06
C ALA A 446 14.86 49.39 4.12
N ALA A 447 13.87 50.15 4.61
CA ALA A 447 13.22 51.21 3.83
C ALA A 447 14.16 52.40 3.56
N PHE A 448 14.99 52.80 4.53
CA PHE A 448 15.98 53.86 4.37
C PHE A 448 17.16 53.42 3.47
N GLN A 449 17.64 52.18 3.61
CA GLN A 449 18.63 51.59 2.70
C GLN A 449 18.11 51.52 1.25
N ALA A 450 16.83 51.23 1.04
CA ALA A 450 16.22 51.24 -0.29
C ALA A 450 16.14 52.66 -0.89
N ALA A 451 15.92 53.68 -0.06
CA ALA A 451 15.97 55.07 -0.49
C ALA A 451 17.42 55.53 -0.81
N ASP A 452 18.41 55.22 0.03
CA ASP A 452 19.84 55.48 -0.27
C ASP A 452 20.29 54.80 -1.57
N ALA A 453 19.94 53.52 -1.75
CA ALA A 453 20.34 52.72 -2.91
C ALA A 453 19.65 53.13 -4.21
N SER A 454 18.58 53.94 -4.15
CA SER A 454 17.87 54.42 -5.34
C SER A 454 18.63 55.51 -6.11
N GLY A 455 19.49 56.27 -5.42
CA GLY A 455 20.14 57.47 -5.97
C GLY A 455 19.22 58.68 -6.14
N ASP A 456 18.02 58.68 -5.54
CA ASP A 456 17.05 59.79 -5.58
C ASP A 456 17.68 61.10 -5.07
N GLU A 457 17.66 62.15 -5.90
CA GLU A 457 18.31 63.42 -5.60
C GLU A 457 17.66 64.16 -4.42
N LEU A 458 16.35 64.02 -4.20
CA LEU A 458 15.62 64.67 -3.12
C LEU A 458 15.92 63.97 -1.79
N TRP A 459 15.98 62.63 -1.79
CA TRP A 459 16.48 61.86 -0.65
C TRP A 459 17.96 62.16 -0.36
N ALA A 460 18.81 62.29 -1.38
CA ALA A 460 20.24 62.52 -1.18
C ALA A 460 20.60 63.95 -0.72
N THR A 461 19.79 64.97 -1.06
CA THR A 461 20.20 66.38 -0.94
C THR A 461 19.27 67.31 -0.16
N SER A 462 18.11 66.83 0.34
CA SER A 462 17.10 67.58 1.11
C SER A 462 17.63 68.80 1.88
N PRO A 463 17.47 70.03 1.35
CA PRO A 463 18.00 71.24 1.98
C PRO A 463 17.21 71.68 3.22
N SER A 464 15.98 71.20 3.40
CA SER A 464 15.10 71.61 4.51
C SER A 464 15.19 70.71 5.76
N ALA A 465 15.88 69.57 5.69
CA ALA A 465 15.91 68.56 6.76
C ALA A 465 16.80 68.96 7.96
N GLY A 466 16.29 68.79 9.19
CA GLY A 466 17.01 69.11 10.43
C GLY A 466 18.19 68.18 10.74
N VAL A 467 18.07 66.90 10.38
CA VAL A 467 19.20 65.95 10.26
C VAL A 467 19.29 65.54 8.79
N LYS A 468 20.49 65.45 8.22
CA LYS A 468 20.63 65.12 6.79
C LYS A 468 20.08 63.72 6.50
N THR A 469 19.20 63.64 5.52
CA THR A 469 18.54 62.40 5.06
C THR A 469 19.54 61.29 4.76
N ASN A 470 20.63 61.60 4.06
CA ASN A 470 21.74 60.67 3.78
C ASN A 470 22.59 60.24 5.00
N THR A 471 22.22 60.64 6.23
CA THR A 471 22.83 60.15 7.48
C THR A 471 21.87 59.30 8.30
N LEU A 472 20.57 59.31 8.01
CA LEU A 472 19.53 58.62 8.80
C LEU A 472 19.80 57.11 8.89
N THR A 473 20.16 56.47 7.76
CA THR A 473 20.51 55.05 7.68
C THR A 473 21.69 54.69 8.59
N ALA A 474 22.73 55.52 8.61
CA ALA A 474 23.92 55.28 9.44
C ALA A 474 23.63 55.51 10.93
N THR A 475 22.83 56.52 11.28
CA THR A 475 22.36 56.76 12.65
C THR A 475 21.46 55.63 13.14
N LEU A 476 20.52 55.16 12.32
CA LEU A 476 19.62 54.06 12.65
C LEU A 476 20.38 52.73 12.81
N GLN A 477 21.29 52.41 11.89
CA GLN A 477 22.17 51.24 12.04
C GLN A 477 22.99 51.31 13.34
N THR A 478 23.51 52.49 13.69
CA THR A 478 24.26 52.66 14.95
C THR A 478 23.38 52.41 16.18
N ALA A 479 22.12 52.86 16.17
CA ALA A 479 21.16 52.61 17.24
C ALA A 479 20.71 51.13 17.31
N ILE A 480 20.51 50.47 16.17
CA ILE A 480 20.20 49.04 16.08
C ILE A 480 21.36 48.22 16.63
N ASN A 481 22.60 48.44 16.17
CA ASN A 481 23.77 47.72 16.67
C ASN A 481 23.97 47.90 18.19
N LYS A 482 23.67 49.11 18.71
CA LYS A 482 23.69 49.37 20.15
C LYS A 482 22.60 48.57 20.87
N ALA A 483 21.38 48.55 20.35
CA ALA A 483 20.27 47.80 20.90
C ALA A 483 20.54 46.28 20.87
N GLU A 484 21.05 45.72 19.77
CA GLU A 484 21.43 44.30 19.65
C GLU A 484 22.46 43.90 20.71
N GLN A 485 23.46 44.75 20.97
CA GLN A 485 24.44 44.56 22.04
C GLN A 485 23.76 44.64 23.43
N GLN A 486 22.95 45.66 23.69
CA GLN A 486 22.19 45.82 24.95
C GLN A 486 21.25 44.62 25.21
N VAL A 487 20.60 44.09 24.17
CA VAL A 487 19.74 42.90 24.25
C VAL A 487 20.54 41.66 24.58
N THR A 488 21.70 41.48 23.93
CA THR A 488 22.60 40.33 24.15
C THR A 488 23.18 40.33 25.57
N ASP A 489 23.78 41.44 25.99
CA ASP A 489 24.38 41.59 27.32
C ASP A 489 23.32 41.55 28.42
N GLY A 490 22.18 42.24 28.20
CA GLY A 490 21.06 42.26 29.13
C GLY A 490 20.43 40.89 29.31
N MET A 491 20.24 40.10 28.24
CA MET A 491 19.76 38.72 28.33
C MET A 491 20.73 37.82 29.11
N ALA A 492 22.03 38.00 28.93
CA ALA A 492 23.04 37.24 29.67
C ALA A 492 23.07 37.62 31.16
N ALA A 493 22.97 38.90 31.50
CA ALA A 493 22.88 39.38 32.88
C ALA A 493 21.56 38.97 33.57
N LEU A 494 20.42 39.16 32.90
CA LEU A 494 19.09 38.84 33.41
C LEU A 494 18.97 37.36 33.83
N LYS A 495 19.47 36.44 33.00
CA LYS A 495 19.48 35.00 33.32
C LYS A 495 20.24 34.66 34.61
N ASN A 496 21.28 35.44 34.93
CA ASN A 496 22.13 35.24 36.10
C ASN A 496 21.59 35.91 37.40
N LEU A 497 20.59 36.80 37.30
CA LEU A 497 19.98 37.39 38.49
C LEU A 497 19.27 36.34 39.36
N PRO A 498 19.25 36.49 40.70
CA PRO A 498 18.41 35.66 41.57
C PRO A 498 16.93 35.87 41.25
N ALA A 499 16.11 34.83 41.47
CA ALA A 499 14.66 34.97 41.44
C ALA A 499 14.18 35.94 42.54
N SER A 500 13.11 36.69 42.27
CA SER A 500 12.44 37.58 43.22
C SER A 500 11.02 37.91 42.75
N ASP A 501 10.19 38.44 43.64
CA ASP A 501 8.83 38.91 43.37
C ASP A 501 8.76 40.21 42.56
N HIS A 502 9.89 40.91 42.39
CA HIS A 502 10.03 42.12 41.57
C HIS A 502 10.73 41.88 40.22
N PHE A 503 10.86 40.62 39.78
CA PHE A 503 11.68 40.29 38.61
C PHE A 503 11.15 40.90 37.30
N LEU A 504 9.84 41.09 37.16
CA LEU A 504 9.26 41.71 35.95
C LEU A 504 9.55 43.22 35.88
N THR A 505 9.35 43.95 36.99
CA THR A 505 9.68 45.39 37.05
C THR A 505 11.18 45.62 36.89
N ILE A 506 12.04 44.73 37.42
CA ILE A 506 13.48 44.68 37.15
C ILE A 506 13.74 44.55 35.64
N ALA A 507 13.28 43.47 35.01
CA ALA A 507 13.53 43.18 33.59
C ALA A 507 13.07 44.31 32.66
N TYR A 508 11.89 44.88 32.93
CA TYR A 508 11.26 45.86 32.06
C TYR A 508 11.69 47.30 32.34
N SER A 509 11.85 47.73 33.59
CA SER A 509 11.93 49.17 33.94
C SER A 509 13.02 49.59 34.93
N THR A 510 13.11 48.97 36.11
CA THR A 510 13.99 49.43 37.20
C THR A 510 15.43 48.95 37.05
N GLY A 511 15.62 47.74 36.54
CA GLY A 511 16.91 47.06 36.47
C GLY A 511 17.46 46.67 37.85
N ASP A 512 18.65 46.07 37.85
CA ASP A 512 19.45 45.84 39.05
C ASP A 512 20.91 46.18 38.76
N ALA A 513 21.25 47.45 38.96
CA ALA A 513 22.61 47.95 38.80
C ALA A 513 23.61 47.39 39.83
N ALA A 514 23.13 46.83 40.95
CA ALA A 514 24.00 46.22 41.96
C ALA A 514 24.42 44.80 41.56
N SER A 515 23.51 44.04 40.92
CA SER A 515 23.79 42.73 40.33
C SER A 515 24.25 42.79 38.86
N GLY A 516 24.39 43.99 38.30
CA GLY A 516 25.00 44.22 36.98
C GLY A 516 24.05 44.24 35.77
N PHE A 517 22.73 44.20 35.98
CA PHE A 517 21.73 44.30 34.92
C PHE A 517 21.19 45.74 34.79
N THR A 518 21.54 46.43 33.70
CA THR A 518 21.11 47.83 33.46
C THR A 518 20.43 48.04 32.09
N GLN A 519 20.16 46.95 31.38
CA GLN A 519 19.69 46.92 29.99
C GLN A 519 18.20 46.61 29.96
N THR A 520 17.38 47.47 30.58
CA THR A 520 15.94 47.21 30.70
C THR A 520 15.21 47.39 29.36
N ILE A 521 14.10 46.67 29.18
CA ILE A 521 13.29 46.72 27.94
C ILE A 521 12.85 48.18 27.65
N ASN A 522 12.40 48.90 28.69
CA ASN A 522 11.99 50.30 28.59
C ASN A 522 13.16 51.23 28.22
N GLN A 523 14.40 50.96 28.65
CA GLN A 523 15.56 51.74 28.23
C GLN A 523 15.92 51.49 26.76
N ILE A 524 15.92 50.23 26.31
CA ILE A 524 16.20 49.87 24.91
C ILE A 524 15.12 50.45 23.99
N TRP A 525 13.85 50.36 24.39
CA TRP A 525 12.73 50.99 23.69
C TRP A 525 12.87 52.53 23.64
N LYS A 526 13.20 53.19 24.76
CA LYS A 526 13.41 54.66 24.79
C LYS A 526 14.53 55.11 23.86
N ASP A 527 15.66 54.39 23.85
CA ASP A 527 16.81 54.70 22.98
C ASP A 527 16.42 54.61 21.49
N LEU A 528 15.70 53.55 21.09
CA LEU A 528 15.23 53.35 19.71
C LEU A 528 14.13 54.35 19.32
N TYR A 529 13.10 54.49 20.16
CA TYR A 529 11.97 55.41 19.94
C TYR A 529 12.44 56.86 19.79
N HIS A 530 13.31 57.33 20.69
CA HIS A 530 13.85 58.70 20.62
C HIS A 530 14.69 58.92 19.35
N THR A 531 15.48 57.92 18.93
CA THR A 531 16.26 57.97 17.69
C THR A 531 15.35 58.07 16.46
N MET A 532 14.31 57.23 16.38
CA MET A 532 13.40 57.21 15.23
C MET A 532 12.48 58.43 15.19
N ASP A 533 11.95 58.89 16.34
CA ASP A 533 11.13 60.11 16.41
C ASP A 533 11.91 61.37 16.02
N THR A 534 13.20 61.43 16.36
CA THR A 534 14.13 62.49 15.93
C THR A 534 14.21 62.61 14.39
N PHE A 535 14.04 61.51 13.65
CA PHE A 535 14.02 61.54 12.17
C PHE A 535 12.78 62.25 11.60
N GLY A 536 11.72 62.47 12.40
CA GLY A 536 10.60 63.33 12.04
C GLY A 536 11.07 64.72 11.63
N MET A 537 12.07 65.30 12.33
CA MET A 537 12.68 66.59 11.98
C MET A 537 13.37 66.64 10.59
N SER A 538 13.50 65.50 9.92
CA SER A 538 14.02 65.37 8.56
C SER A 538 12.94 65.03 7.56
N MET A 539 12.08 64.06 7.90
CA MET A 539 11.02 63.58 7.00
C MET A 539 9.90 64.61 6.82
N SER A 540 9.50 65.29 7.89
CA SER A 540 8.47 66.33 7.85
C SER A 540 8.85 67.49 6.91
N PRO A 541 10.07 68.09 7.00
CA PRO A 541 10.50 69.11 6.03
C PRO A 541 10.72 68.59 4.61
N LEU A 542 11.32 67.40 4.45
CA LEU A 542 11.51 66.76 3.13
C LEU A 542 10.18 66.61 2.39
N MET A 543 9.17 66.00 3.04
CA MET A 543 7.85 65.82 2.45
C MET A 543 7.19 67.16 2.13
N LYS A 544 7.21 68.14 3.04
CA LYS A 544 6.40 69.37 2.92
C LYS A 544 6.96 70.45 2.01
N PHE A 545 8.28 70.59 1.99
CA PHE A 545 8.95 71.69 1.30
C PHE A 545 9.71 71.20 0.08
N ASP A 546 10.60 70.22 0.26
CA ASP A 546 11.52 69.80 -0.80
C ASP A 546 10.78 68.99 -1.89
N MET A 547 10.08 67.92 -1.51
CA MET A 547 9.25 67.12 -2.42
C MET A 547 8.17 67.96 -3.09
N ALA A 548 7.45 68.78 -2.31
CA ALA A 548 6.35 69.62 -2.82
C ALA A 548 6.81 70.75 -3.76
N SER A 549 8.07 71.20 -3.65
CA SER A 549 8.65 72.21 -4.57
C SER A 549 9.28 71.59 -5.81
N ALA A 550 9.65 70.30 -5.76
CA ALA A 550 10.18 69.56 -6.89
C ALA A 550 9.09 69.17 -7.91
N ASP A 551 7.90 68.79 -7.43
CA ASP A 551 6.75 68.49 -8.30
C ASP A 551 6.11 69.75 -8.88
N LYS A 552 6.58 70.14 -10.08
CA LYS A 552 6.05 71.26 -10.86
C LYS A 552 4.60 71.07 -11.34
N ASN A 553 4.07 69.85 -11.26
CA ASN A 553 2.70 69.50 -11.65
C ASN A 553 1.79 69.29 -10.43
N ALA A 554 2.29 69.42 -9.20
CA ALA A 554 1.48 69.33 -8.00
C ALA A 554 0.40 70.42 -7.96
N THR A 555 -0.77 70.06 -7.44
CA THR A 555 -1.94 70.94 -7.37
C THR A 555 -2.33 71.24 -5.94
N LYS A 556 -3.18 72.26 -5.76
CA LYS A 556 -3.79 72.62 -4.48
C LYS A 556 -5.28 72.34 -4.52
N ASP A 557 -5.78 71.61 -3.53
CA ASP A 557 -7.22 71.40 -3.35
C ASP A 557 -7.89 72.60 -2.65
N SER A 558 -9.20 72.50 -2.42
CA SER A 558 -10.01 73.54 -1.75
C SER A 558 -9.63 73.80 -0.28
N ALA A 559 -8.88 72.89 0.36
CA ALA A 559 -8.38 73.05 1.72
C ALA A 559 -6.89 73.50 1.76
N GLY A 560 -6.25 73.64 0.59
CA GLY A 560 -4.85 74.06 0.46
C GLY A 560 -3.83 72.92 0.59
N ASN A 561 -4.27 71.66 0.58
CA ASN A 561 -3.40 70.49 0.62
C ASN A 561 -2.61 70.35 -0.70
N THR A 562 -1.40 69.80 -0.67
CA THR A 562 -0.61 69.55 -1.91
C THR A 562 -0.92 68.17 -2.45
N VAL A 563 -1.60 68.05 -3.59
CA VAL A 563 -1.80 66.79 -4.32
C VAL A 563 -0.64 66.60 -5.30
N TYR A 564 0.07 65.48 -5.21
CA TYR A 564 1.19 65.15 -6.10
C TYR A 564 0.71 64.55 -7.43
N SER A 565 1.49 64.77 -8.49
CA SER A 565 1.24 64.19 -9.81
C SER A 565 1.60 62.69 -9.87
N PRO A 566 0.85 61.85 -10.62
CA PRO A 566 1.10 60.40 -10.68
C PRO A 566 2.50 60.01 -11.12
N GLU A 567 3.08 60.74 -12.07
CA GLU A 567 4.46 60.56 -12.54
C GLU A 567 5.47 60.83 -11.42
N PHE A 568 5.33 61.94 -10.68
CA PHE A 568 6.22 62.28 -9.57
C PHE A 568 6.12 61.26 -8.41
N ILE A 569 4.91 60.80 -8.10
CA ILE A 569 4.68 59.74 -7.09
C ILE A 569 5.41 58.45 -7.46
N LYS A 570 5.38 58.08 -8.73
CA LYS A 570 6.01 56.87 -9.25
C LYS A 570 7.54 56.99 -9.25
N ASP A 571 8.08 58.11 -9.70
CA ASP A 571 9.52 58.30 -9.85
C ASP A 571 10.22 58.46 -8.48
N HIS A 572 9.54 59.05 -7.49
CA HIS A 572 10.02 59.20 -6.09
C HIS A 572 9.40 58.18 -5.10
N ALA A 573 8.87 57.06 -5.59
CA ALA A 573 8.08 56.11 -4.79
C ALA A 573 8.80 55.56 -3.54
N VAL A 574 10.12 55.41 -3.59
CA VAL A 574 10.94 54.94 -2.46
C VAL A 574 10.98 55.95 -1.31
N VAL A 575 10.94 57.26 -1.60
CA VAL A 575 10.97 58.34 -0.62
C VAL A 575 9.64 58.41 0.13
N PHE A 576 8.52 58.32 -0.61
CA PHE A 576 7.18 58.19 -0.04
C PHE A 576 7.03 56.92 0.79
N ASN A 577 7.66 55.80 0.37
CA ASN A 577 7.68 54.57 1.15
C ASN A 577 8.47 54.74 2.46
N ALA A 578 9.69 55.28 2.42
CA ALA A 578 10.52 55.56 3.60
C ALA A 578 9.79 56.43 4.64
N ALA A 579 9.07 57.46 4.18
CA ALA A 579 8.23 58.29 5.04
C ALA A 579 7.06 57.51 5.67
N THR A 580 6.35 56.71 4.86
CA THR A 580 5.23 55.87 5.32
C THR A 580 5.71 54.84 6.36
N THR A 581 6.85 54.18 6.12
CA THR A 581 7.46 53.22 7.05
C THR A 581 7.89 53.91 8.35
N LEU A 582 8.45 55.12 8.31
CA LEU A 582 8.83 55.86 9.52
C LEU A 582 7.63 56.12 10.43
N ALA A 583 6.52 56.63 9.89
CA ALA A 583 5.31 56.89 10.67
C ALA A 583 4.70 55.60 11.24
N ASN A 584 4.65 54.53 10.43
CA ASN A 584 4.11 53.24 10.84
C ASN A 584 4.97 52.55 11.92
N ASP A 585 6.29 52.48 11.75
CA ASP A 585 7.17 51.76 12.67
C ASP A 585 7.35 52.49 14.01
N ILE A 586 7.32 53.84 14.04
CA ILE A 586 7.28 54.59 15.32
C ILE A 586 5.93 54.36 16.03
N THR A 587 4.82 54.35 15.29
CA THR A 587 3.49 54.05 15.86
C THR A 587 3.42 52.62 16.39
N ALA A 588 4.01 51.66 15.68
CA ALA A 588 4.15 50.29 16.14
C ALA A 588 5.05 50.21 17.39
N LEU A 589 6.16 50.96 17.46
CA LEU A 589 6.98 51.07 18.68
C LEU A 589 6.22 51.68 19.85
N MET A 590 5.33 52.66 19.62
CA MET A 590 4.45 53.17 20.66
C MET A 590 3.48 52.08 21.15
N GLN A 591 2.83 51.34 20.24
CA GLN A 591 1.98 50.22 20.60
C GLN A 591 2.76 49.17 21.42
N GLN A 592 3.96 48.79 20.96
CA GLN A 592 4.88 47.86 21.63
C GLN A 592 5.29 48.30 23.05
N SER A 593 5.26 49.61 23.36
CA SER A 593 5.54 50.07 24.73
C SER A 593 4.53 49.54 25.77
N SER A 594 3.33 49.14 25.34
CA SER A 594 2.34 48.48 26.21
C SER A 594 2.35 46.95 26.15
N VAL A 595 3.01 46.32 25.17
CA VAL A 595 2.78 44.92 24.72
C VAL A 595 3.11 43.82 25.74
N ILE A 596 3.50 44.17 26.97
CA ILE A 596 3.36 43.26 28.11
C ILE A 596 1.88 42.81 28.25
N THR A 597 0.92 43.65 27.83
CA THR A 597 -0.51 43.32 27.70
C THR A 597 -0.80 42.06 26.90
N ASN A 598 -0.05 41.77 25.83
CA ASN A 598 -0.48 40.79 24.84
C ASN A 598 -0.31 39.36 25.34
N ASP A 599 0.73 39.11 26.13
CA ASP A 599 0.92 37.87 26.87
C ASP A 599 0.47 37.99 28.34
N TYR A 600 -0.16 39.10 28.75
CA TYR A 600 -0.59 39.32 30.14
C TYR A 600 -1.57 38.24 30.62
N GLU A 601 -2.51 37.81 29.78
CA GLU A 601 -3.38 36.66 30.09
C GLU A 601 -2.56 35.38 30.28
N THR A 602 -1.53 35.15 29.46
CA THR A 602 -0.63 33.99 29.53
C THR A 602 0.20 34.00 30.82
N VAL A 603 0.81 35.14 31.15
CA VAL A 603 1.66 35.37 32.33
C VAL A 603 0.83 35.25 33.60
N LEU A 604 -0.32 35.93 33.67
CA LEU A 604 -1.26 35.80 34.79
C LEU A 604 -1.77 34.37 34.90
N ASN A 605 -2.11 33.68 33.80
CA ASN A 605 -2.51 32.28 33.86
C ASN A 605 -1.38 31.38 34.37
N SER A 606 -0.11 31.62 34.00
CA SER A 606 1.05 30.87 34.51
C SER A 606 1.23 31.04 36.01
N LEU A 607 1.17 32.29 36.50
CA LEU A 607 1.39 32.64 37.91
C LEU A 607 0.20 32.31 38.81
N LEU A 608 -1.03 32.39 38.26
CA LEU A 608 -2.25 31.95 38.92
C LEU A 608 -2.46 30.44 38.85
N THR A 609 -1.71 29.69 38.06
CA THR A 609 -1.79 28.22 38.08
C THR A 609 -1.01 27.74 39.28
N ILE A 610 -1.69 27.07 40.21
CA ILE A 610 -1.02 26.42 41.35
C ILE A 610 -0.28 25.21 40.80
N ASN A 611 1.04 25.35 40.71
CA ASN A 611 1.99 24.31 40.32
C ASN A 611 2.78 23.87 41.57
N GLY A 612 3.12 22.59 41.69
CA GLY A 612 3.91 22.06 42.81
C GLY A 612 3.44 20.68 43.25
N ASN A 613 3.86 20.26 44.45
CA ASN A 613 3.77 18.87 44.92
C ASN A 613 2.37 18.25 44.93
N TYR A 614 1.31 19.08 44.94
CA TYR A 614 -0.09 18.64 44.96
C TYR A 614 -0.80 18.85 43.60
N ASP A 615 -0.08 19.17 42.52
CA ASP A 615 -0.62 19.01 41.16
C ASP A 615 -0.70 17.51 40.82
N LEU A 616 -1.82 16.91 41.21
CA LEU A 616 -2.14 15.50 41.00
C LEU A 616 -3.03 15.28 39.77
N VAL A 617 -3.14 16.26 38.87
CA VAL A 617 -3.86 16.11 37.61
C VAL A 617 -3.21 14.96 36.84
N LYS A 618 -3.94 13.85 36.71
CA LYS A 618 -3.39 12.64 36.09
C LYS A 618 -3.27 12.85 34.58
N PRO A 619 -2.06 12.93 34.00
CA PRO A 619 -1.92 12.89 32.55
C PRO A 619 -2.46 11.57 32.01
N GLN A 620 -2.90 11.59 30.75
CA GLN A 620 -3.50 10.46 30.05
C GLN A 620 -2.94 10.38 28.63
N VAL A 621 -2.39 9.23 28.23
CA VAL A 621 -1.98 8.99 26.84
C VAL A 621 -3.19 8.56 26.00
N THR A 622 -3.36 9.17 24.82
CA THR A 622 -4.35 8.71 23.82
C THR A 622 -3.68 7.69 22.90
N TYR A 623 -4.04 6.41 23.03
CA TYR A 623 -3.41 5.32 22.29
C TYR A 623 -3.60 5.41 20.77
N MET A 624 -2.56 5.01 20.03
CA MET A 624 -2.52 4.95 18.58
C MET A 624 -3.38 3.79 18.10
N GLN A 625 -4.26 4.06 17.13
CA GLN A 625 -5.02 3.01 16.44
C GLN A 625 -4.14 2.32 15.39
N THR A 626 -4.26 1.00 15.28
CA THR A 626 -3.63 0.16 14.26
C THR A 626 -4.25 0.37 12.87
N ILE A 627 -3.65 -0.21 11.85
CA ILE A 627 -4.18 -0.29 10.49
C ILE A 627 -5.04 -1.56 10.40
N GLU A 628 -6.35 -1.41 10.20
CA GLU A 628 -7.32 -2.52 10.12
C GLU A 628 -7.78 -2.86 8.69
N ASP A 629 -7.46 -2.06 7.69
CA ASP A 629 -8.06 -2.16 6.35
C ASP A 629 -7.70 -3.44 5.55
N THR A 630 -8.61 -3.85 4.66
CA THR A 630 -8.47 -5.03 3.81
C THR A 630 -8.27 -4.63 2.36
N VAL A 631 -7.17 -5.06 1.75
CA VAL A 631 -6.90 -4.90 0.32
C VAL A 631 -7.25 -6.19 -0.44
N THR A 632 -7.83 -6.06 -1.63
CA THR A 632 -8.17 -7.18 -2.51
C THR A 632 -6.90 -7.95 -2.89
N THR A 633 -6.91 -9.28 -2.79
CA THR A 633 -5.80 -10.14 -3.26
C THR A 633 -5.85 -10.28 -4.78
N PRO A 634 -4.71 -10.24 -5.51
CA PRO A 634 -4.72 -10.48 -6.96
C PRO A 634 -4.91 -11.97 -7.27
N GLN A 635 -5.49 -12.28 -8.43
CA GLN A 635 -5.71 -13.62 -8.96
C GLN A 635 -4.93 -13.81 -10.27
N ALA A 636 -4.34 -14.98 -10.50
CA ALA A 636 -3.62 -15.32 -11.73
C ALA A 636 -4.54 -15.89 -12.83
N VAL A 637 -4.09 -15.85 -14.08
CA VAL A 637 -4.81 -16.37 -15.26
C VAL A 637 -4.44 -17.83 -15.52
N THR A 638 -5.44 -18.68 -15.79
CA THR A 638 -5.25 -20.10 -16.13
C THR A 638 -5.53 -20.40 -17.60
N LEU A 639 -4.79 -21.36 -18.15
CA LEU A 639 -4.89 -21.80 -19.55
C LEU A 639 -5.98 -22.88 -19.70
N GLY A 640 -7.02 -22.56 -20.45
CA GLY A 640 -8.10 -23.47 -20.83
C GLY A 640 -7.66 -24.50 -21.87
N GLN A 641 -8.43 -25.57 -21.99
CA GLN A 641 -8.24 -26.61 -23.02
C GLN A 641 -9.06 -26.31 -24.28
N VAL A 642 -8.48 -26.62 -25.44
CA VAL A 642 -9.18 -26.69 -26.73
C VAL A 642 -9.48 -28.15 -27.10
N ASN A 643 -10.34 -28.33 -28.11
CA ASN A 643 -10.63 -29.61 -28.73
C ASN A 643 -9.97 -29.64 -30.11
N VAL A 644 -9.22 -30.70 -30.41
CA VAL A 644 -8.75 -31.02 -31.76
C VAL A 644 -9.53 -32.24 -32.24
N LEU A 645 -10.34 -32.07 -33.29
CA LEU A 645 -11.16 -33.12 -33.87
C LEU A 645 -10.36 -33.83 -34.97
N VAL A 646 -9.89 -35.04 -34.70
CA VAL A 646 -9.11 -35.84 -35.66
C VAL A 646 -10.01 -36.86 -36.33
N HIS A 647 -10.30 -36.63 -37.62
CA HIS A 647 -11.01 -37.57 -38.47
C HIS A 647 -10.04 -38.63 -38.98
N LEU A 648 -10.26 -39.90 -38.60
CA LEU A 648 -9.49 -41.04 -39.10
C LEU A 648 -10.32 -41.77 -40.17
N ASN A 649 -9.92 -41.66 -41.43
CA ASN A 649 -10.61 -42.26 -42.56
C ASN A 649 -9.86 -43.54 -42.98
N TYR A 650 -10.53 -44.69 -42.96
CA TYR A 650 -9.89 -45.98 -43.18
C TYR A 650 -10.19 -46.50 -44.59
N VAL A 651 -9.15 -46.91 -45.31
CA VAL A 651 -9.24 -47.40 -46.69
C VAL A 651 -8.62 -48.79 -46.84
N ASP A 652 -9.24 -49.60 -47.68
CA ASP A 652 -8.89 -50.99 -48.01
C ASP A 652 -8.12 -51.01 -49.33
N ASP A 653 -6.81 -51.21 -49.25
CA ASP A 653 -5.91 -51.15 -50.40
C ASP A 653 -6.00 -52.40 -51.28
N ASP A 654 -6.34 -53.57 -50.72
CA ASP A 654 -6.60 -54.80 -51.49
C ASP A 654 -7.85 -54.66 -52.39
N ASN A 655 -8.80 -53.84 -51.95
CA ASN A 655 -10.01 -53.45 -52.70
C ASN A 655 -9.90 -52.05 -53.35
N GLY A 656 -8.67 -51.58 -53.63
CA GLY A 656 -8.44 -50.37 -54.42
C GLY A 656 -8.69 -49.04 -53.69
N ALA A 657 -8.32 -48.97 -52.41
CA ALA A 657 -8.57 -47.87 -51.48
C ALA A 657 -10.07 -47.60 -51.22
N ALA A 658 -10.89 -48.66 -51.19
CA ALA A 658 -12.30 -48.55 -50.86
C ALA A 658 -12.50 -48.09 -49.39
N PRO A 659 -13.46 -47.19 -49.08
CA PRO A 659 -13.65 -46.69 -47.72
C PRO A 659 -14.28 -47.76 -46.81
N VAL A 660 -13.54 -48.19 -45.78
CA VAL A 660 -13.97 -49.21 -44.81
C VAL A 660 -14.84 -48.60 -43.71
N LYS A 661 -14.36 -47.50 -43.11
CA LYS A 661 -15.05 -46.73 -42.08
C LYS A 661 -14.41 -45.34 -41.93
N ASN A 662 -15.13 -44.44 -41.27
CA ASN A 662 -14.54 -43.22 -40.70
C ASN A 662 -14.73 -43.26 -39.18
N ASP A 663 -13.74 -42.78 -38.42
CA ASP A 663 -13.74 -42.60 -36.97
C ASP A 663 -13.45 -41.13 -36.64
N LEU A 664 -13.84 -40.66 -35.45
CA LEU A 664 -13.67 -39.27 -35.03
C LEU A 664 -13.17 -39.20 -33.58
N GLN A 665 -11.89 -38.89 -33.42
CA GLN A 665 -11.24 -38.79 -32.13
C GLN A 665 -11.23 -37.32 -31.69
N THR A 666 -11.95 -37.02 -30.60
CA THR A 666 -11.92 -35.70 -29.95
C THR A 666 -10.76 -35.67 -28.96
N LEU A 667 -9.62 -35.12 -29.38
CA LEU A 667 -8.47 -34.92 -28.51
C LEU A 667 -8.60 -33.58 -27.77
N ARG A 668 -8.01 -33.48 -26.57
CA ARG A 668 -8.02 -32.26 -25.75
C ARG A 668 -6.64 -31.96 -25.18
N GLY A 669 -6.25 -30.69 -25.29
CA GLY A 669 -4.97 -30.16 -24.81
C GLY A 669 -5.05 -28.65 -24.62
N GLN A 670 -4.01 -28.09 -24.02
CA GLN A 670 -3.76 -26.66 -24.02
C GLN A 670 -2.97 -26.26 -25.29
N ASP A 671 -2.93 -24.96 -25.59
CA ASP A 671 -2.20 -24.40 -26.73
C ASP A 671 -0.70 -24.73 -26.68
N GLY A 672 -0.19 -25.40 -27.72
CA GLY A 672 1.17 -25.92 -27.82
C GLY A 672 1.36 -27.36 -27.32
N ASP A 673 0.33 -28.04 -26.81
CA ASP A 673 0.43 -29.44 -26.39
C ASP A 673 0.41 -30.40 -27.61
N GLU A 674 1.25 -31.44 -27.60
CA GLU A 674 1.18 -32.53 -28.59
C GLU A 674 0.16 -33.60 -28.16
N LEU A 675 -0.81 -33.88 -29.02
CA LEU A 675 -1.91 -34.81 -28.78
C LEU A 675 -1.84 -36.02 -29.70
N THR A 676 -1.78 -37.22 -29.11
CA THR A 676 -1.70 -38.48 -29.86
C THR A 676 -3.08 -38.98 -30.30
N TRP A 677 -3.24 -39.27 -31.59
CA TRP A 677 -4.35 -40.09 -32.12
C TRP A 677 -3.89 -41.54 -32.31
N THR A 678 -4.81 -42.51 -32.25
CA THR A 678 -4.47 -43.94 -32.43
C THR A 678 -5.57 -44.68 -33.19
N ALA A 679 -5.22 -45.18 -34.36
CA ALA A 679 -6.10 -45.93 -35.23
C ALA A 679 -6.52 -47.27 -34.62
N GLN A 680 -7.82 -47.52 -34.58
CA GLN A 680 -8.40 -48.81 -34.21
C GLN A 680 -8.61 -49.67 -35.48
N ILE A 681 -7.85 -50.74 -35.63
CA ILE A 681 -7.93 -51.64 -36.80
C ILE A 681 -9.29 -52.38 -36.79
N PRO A 682 -10.06 -52.43 -37.90
CA PRO A 682 -11.26 -53.28 -38.02
C PRO A 682 -10.93 -54.78 -37.93
N ALA A 683 -11.88 -55.59 -37.46
CA ALA A 683 -11.70 -57.04 -37.44
C ALA A 683 -11.59 -57.63 -38.85
N GLY A 684 -10.70 -58.59 -39.06
CA GLY A 684 -10.40 -59.21 -40.35
C GLY A 684 -9.45 -58.40 -41.24
N TYR A 685 -9.01 -57.21 -40.80
CA TYR A 685 -8.00 -56.39 -41.47
C TYR A 685 -6.72 -56.30 -40.64
N GLU A 686 -5.59 -56.13 -41.30
CA GLU A 686 -4.34 -55.64 -40.70
C GLU A 686 -3.93 -54.29 -41.32
N LEU A 687 -2.92 -53.61 -40.76
CA LEU A 687 -2.42 -52.35 -41.31
C LEU A 687 -1.63 -52.61 -42.60
N ALA A 688 -1.83 -51.73 -43.60
CA ALA A 688 -0.98 -51.74 -44.79
C ALA A 688 0.49 -51.54 -44.42
N LYS A 689 1.40 -52.05 -45.26
CA LYS A 689 2.83 -52.02 -44.95
C LYS A 689 3.33 -50.57 -44.73
N ASP A 690 4.11 -50.40 -43.68
CA ASP A 690 4.72 -49.14 -43.23
C ASP A 690 3.70 -48.04 -42.80
N GLN A 691 2.40 -48.34 -42.73
CA GLN A 691 1.36 -47.48 -42.12
C GLN A 691 1.53 -47.42 -40.59
N ALA A 692 1.64 -46.22 -40.04
CA ALA A 692 1.66 -46.01 -38.60
C ALA A 692 0.27 -46.18 -37.97
N VAL A 693 0.20 -46.90 -36.83
CA VAL A 693 -1.03 -47.07 -36.02
C VAL A 693 -1.40 -45.81 -35.21
N SER A 694 -0.48 -44.86 -35.06
CA SER A 694 -0.63 -43.67 -34.22
C SER A 694 0.29 -42.55 -34.68
N GLY A 695 -0.06 -41.31 -34.35
CA GLY A 695 0.74 -40.11 -34.60
C GLY A 695 0.26 -38.94 -33.74
N THR A 696 0.88 -37.78 -33.89
CA THR A 696 0.57 -36.58 -33.11
C THR A 696 -0.08 -35.48 -33.95
N VAL A 697 -0.83 -34.60 -33.28
CA VAL A 697 -1.26 -33.28 -33.76
C VAL A 697 -1.07 -32.27 -32.65
N THR A 698 -0.59 -31.06 -32.96
CA THR A 698 -0.41 -30.00 -31.96
C THR A 698 -1.73 -29.25 -31.75
N ALA A 699 -2.12 -29.03 -30.49
CA ALA A 699 -3.21 -28.12 -30.15
C ALA A 699 -2.75 -26.66 -30.32
N GLY A 700 -3.63 -25.80 -30.83
CA GLY A 700 -3.41 -24.35 -30.91
C GLY A 700 -4.37 -23.59 -29.99
N ASN A 701 -4.30 -22.25 -30.00
CA ASN A 701 -5.13 -21.38 -29.16
C ASN A 701 -6.66 -21.40 -29.42
N SER A 702 -7.14 -22.24 -30.35
CA SER A 702 -8.56 -22.40 -30.67
C SER A 702 -8.91 -23.82 -31.15
N ASN A 703 -10.20 -24.20 -31.05
CA ASN A 703 -10.68 -25.50 -31.52
C ASN A 703 -10.41 -25.67 -33.02
N SER A 704 -9.92 -26.85 -33.43
CA SER A 704 -9.55 -27.14 -34.82
C SER A 704 -9.92 -28.56 -35.25
N GLU A 705 -9.91 -28.79 -36.56
CA GLU A 705 -10.25 -30.06 -37.21
C GLU A 705 -9.04 -30.53 -38.04
N GLN A 706 -8.76 -31.83 -38.03
CA GLN A 706 -7.65 -32.48 -38.74
C GLN A 706 -8.14 -33.77 -39.39
N THR A 707 -7.44 -34.26 -40.42
CA THR A 707 -7.81 -35.49 -41.12
C THR A 707 -6.57 -36.35 -41.40
N VAL A 708 -6.68 -37.64 -41.12
CA VAL A 708 -5.65 -38.65 -41.34
C VAL A 708 -6.27 -39.84 -42.07
N THR A 709 -5.61 -40.34 -43.11
CA THR A 709 -5.99 -41.58 -43.79
C THR A 709 -5.21 -42.75 -43.18
N ILE A 710 -5.90 -43.87 -42.93
CA ILE A 710 -5.33 -45.12 -42.42
C ILE A 710 -5.52 -46.22 -43.45
N HIS A 711 -4.42 -46.73 -44.00
CA HIS A 711 -4.42 -47.80 -45.00
C HIS A 711 -4.47 -49.20 -44.35
N LEU A 712 -5.30 -50.09 -44.90
CA LEU A 712 -5.59 -51.44 -44.42
C LEU A 712 -5.46 -52.48 -45.55
N ILE A 713 -5.18 -53.72 -45.17
CA ILE A 713 -5.15 -54.92 -46.03
C ILE A 713 -5.84 -56.11 -45.32
N HIS A 714 -6.20 -57.16 -46.05
CA HIS A 714 -6.96 -58.31 -45.55
C HIS A 714 -6.13 -59.26 -44.68
N GLU A 715 -6.69 -59.74 -43.57
CA GLU A 715 -6.11 -60.81 -42.73
C GLU A 715 -6.39 -62.21 -43.32
N TRP A 716 -5.37 -63.08 -43.38
CA TRP A 716 -5.47 -64.44 -43.93
C TRP A 716 -5.11 -65.52 -42.90
N VAL A 717 -6.09 -66.34 -42.51
CA VAL A 717 -5.93 -67.41 -41.51
C VAL A 717 -5.70 -68.77 -42.19
N THR A 718 -4.83 -69.62 -41.61
CA THR A 718 -4.57 -70.99 -42.08
C THR A 718 -5.00 -72.03 -41.03
N THR A 719 -5.74 -73.06 -41.46
CA THR A 719 -6.29 -74.14 -40.62
C THR A 719 -6.12 -75.51 -41.30
N SER A 720 -6.65 -76.60 -40.71
CA SER A 720 -6.59 -77.95 -41.29
C SER A 720 -7.84 -78.79 -40.96
N VAL A 721 -8.24 -79.68 -41.87
CA VAL A 721 -9.48 -80.49 -41.81
C VAL A 721 -9.23 -81.93 -42.29
N ASP A 722 -9.77 -82.93 -41.58
CA ASP A 722 -9.62 -84.36 -41.92
C ASP A 722 -10.87 -84.91 -42.65
N GLN A 723 -10.65 -85.71 -43.70
CA GLN A 723 -11.70 -86.41 -44.47
C GLN A 723 -11.46 -87.93 -44.49
N THR A 724 -12.49 -88.74 -44.26
CA THR A 724 -12.37 -90.21 -44.19
C THR A 724 -13.10 -90.97 -45.29
N TYR A 725 -12.51 -92.09 -45.73
CA TYR A 725 -13.03 -93.01 -46.75
C TYR A 725 -13.12 -94.43 -46.16
N THR A 726 -14.28 -95.10 -46.28
CA THR A 726 -14.59 -96.34 -45.55
C THR A 726 -15.20 -97.45 -46.43
N THR A 727 -14.84 -98.71 -46.19
CA THR A 727 -15.38 -99.89 -46.89
C THR A 727 -15.83 -100.98 -45.91
N ASN A 728 -17.06 -101.46 -46.06
CA ASN A 728 -17.74 -102.46 -45.22
C ASN A 728 -18.02 -103.80 -45.93
N TYR A 729 -18.41 -104.84 -45.18
CA TYR A 729 -18.66 -106.20 -45.70
C TYR A 729 -19.91 -106.86 -45.09
N ALA A 730 -20.73 -107.56 -45.90
CA ALA A 730 -22.04 -108.13 -45.49
C ALA A 730 -22.38 -109.49 -46.14
N LEU A 731 -23.46 -110.15 -45.68
CA LEU A 731 -24.00 -111.42 -46.20
C LEU A 731 -25.37 -111.23 -46.88
N LEU A 732 -25.66 -112.00 -47.93
CA LEU A 732 -26.82 -111.82 -48.82
C LEU A 732 -28.03 -112.72 -48.50
N THR A 733 -27.85 -113.84 -47.79
CA THR A 733 -28.91 -114.84 -47.55
C THR A 733 -28.95 -115.33 -46.12
N SER A 734 -30.14 -115.35 -45.52
CA SER A 734 -30.36 -115.50 -44.07
C SER A 734 -30.81 -116.90 -43.65
N THR A 735 -29.98 -117.93 -43.85
CA THR A 735 -30.25 -119.33 -43.45
C THR A 735 -30.14 -119.60 -41.94
N GLY A 736 -30.07 -118.55 -41.11
CA GLY A 736 -30.05 -118.62 -39.64
C GLY A 736 -28.74 -119.15 -39.03
N GLN A 737 -27.69 -119.32 -39.84
CA GLN A 737 -26.41 -119.92 -39.42
C GLN A 737 -25.35 -118.86 -39.11
N GLN A 738 -24.49 -119.15 -38.12
CA GLN A 738 -23.37 -118.28 -37.78
C GLN A 738 -22.19 -118.47 -38.74
N VAL A 739 -21.86 -117.38 -39.44
CA VAL A 739 -20.72 -117.19 -40.35
C VAL A 739 -20.00 -115.91 -39.91
N LYS A 740 -18.69 -115.84 -40.08
CA LYS A 740 -17.85 -114.69 -39.72
C LYS A 740 -17.38 -113.98 -40.99
N LEU A 741 -17.36 -112.65 -40.99
CA LEU A 741 -17.02 -111.81 -42.14
C LEU A 741 -15.81 -110.91 -41.89
N PRO A 742 -15.19 -110.37 -42.95
CA PRO A 742 -14.26 -109.25 -42.89
C PRO A 742 -14.74 -108.07 -42.02
N GLY A 743 -13.83 -107.48 -41.24
CA GLY A 743 -14.04 -106.17 -40.61
C GLY A 743 -13.96 -104.99 -41.59
N GLN A 744 -14.45 -103.82 -41.14
CA GLN A 744 -14.40 -102.56 -41.88
C GLN A 744 -12.95 -102.10 -42.15
N ASN A 745 -12.70 -101.52 -43.33
CA ASN A 745 -11.47 -100.77 -43.64
C ASN A 745 -11.79 -99.26 -43.67
N THR A 746 -10.88 -98.40 -43.20
CA THR A 746 -11.05 -96.93 -43.24
C THR A 746 -9.70 -96.25 -43.43
N GLN A 747 -9.68 -95.19 -44.22
CA GLN A 747 -8.51 -94.36 -44.56
C GLN A 747 -8.83 -92.87 -44.31
N THR A 748 -7.82 -92.04 -44.06
CA THR A 748 -7.98 -90.61 -43.71
C THR A 748 -7.04 -89.74 -44.54
N ILE A 749 -7.53 -88.57 -44.95
CA ILE A 749 -6.84 -87.52 -45.72
C ILE A 749 -6.84 -86.23 -44.91
N THR A 750 -5.70 -85.55 -44.79
CA THR A 750 -5.60 -84.23 -44.14
C THR A 750 -5.64 -83.13 -45.21
N TRP A 751 -6.39 -82.04 -44.99
CA TRP A 751 -6.45 -80.88 -45.89
C TRP A 751 -6.02 -79.60 -45.18
N THR A 752 -5.00 -78.90 -45.69
CA THR A 752 -4.63 -77.56 -45.21
C THR A 752 -5.49 -76.51 -45.91
N VAL A 753 -6.12 -75.62 -45.15
CA VAL A 753 -7.05 -74.58 -45.66
C VAL A 753 -6.53 -73.18 -45.35
N LYS A 754 -6.61 -72.26 -46.31
CA LYS A 754 -6.39 -70.81 -46.11
C LYS A 754 -7.67 -70.04 -46.37
N THR A 755 -7.99 -69.06 -45.52
CA THR A 755 -9.25 -68.30 -45.58
C THR A 755 -9.03 -66.80 -45.31
N ASP A 756 -9.52 -65.96 -46.21
CA ASP A 756 -9.63 -64.50 -46.07
C ASP A 756 -10.67 -64.14 -44.99
N GLN A 757 -10.32 -63.29 -44.02
CA GLN A 757 -11.20 -62.95 -42.91
C GLN A 757 -12.20 -61.81 -43.19
N VAL A 758 -12.02 -61.05 -44.27
CA VAL A 758 -12.94 -59.97 -44.68
C VAL A 758 -14.06 -60.51 -45.56
N ASN A 759 -13.70 -61.28 -46.59
CA ASN A 759 -14.64 -61.73 -47.62
C ASN A 759 -15.00 -63.23 -47.52
N GLY A 760 -14.26 -64.04 -46.76
CA GLY A 760 -14.53 -65.47 -46.55
C GLY A 760 -14.18 -66.41 -47.71
N ASP A 761 -13.41 -65.97 -48.71
CA ASP A 761 -12.87 -66.84 -49.76
C ASP A 761 -11.76 -67.76 -49.22
N TRP A 762 -11.74 -69.01 -49.68
CA TRP A 762 -10.81 -70.02 -49.18
C TRP A 762 -10.25 -70.96 -50.24
N THR A 763 -9.10 -71.54 -49.92
CA THR A 763 -8.41 -72.58 -50.71
C THR A 763 -7.97 -73.74 -49.80
N ALA A 764 -8.22 -74.99 -50.20
CA ALA A 764 -7.87 -76.20 -49.46
C ALA A 764 -7.02 -77.17 -50.30
N THR A 765 -5.96 -77.72 -49.70
CA THR A 765 -4.95 -78.57 -50.36
C THR A 765 -4.75 -79.87 -49.57
N PRO A 766 -4.81 -81.07 -50.20
CA PRO A 766 -4.68 -82.35 -49.50
C PRO A 766 -3.22 -82.71 -49.23
N ASP A 767 -2.98 -83.50 -48.18
CA ASP A 767 -1.68 -84.03 -47.78
C ASP A 767 -1.14 -85.15 -48.68
N GLN A 768 -2.02 -85.81 -49.42
CA GLN A 768 -1.71 -86.92 -50.33
C GLN A 768 -2.58 -86.89 -51.59
N SER A 769 -2.07 -87.44 -52.69
CA SER A 769 -2.71 -87.39 -54.01
C SER A 769 -3.67 -88.54 -54.31
N SER A 770 -3.71 -89.59 -53.47
CA SER A 770 -4.67 -90.70 -53.60
C SER A 770 -4.79 -91.55 -52.33
N THR A 771 -5.92 -92.24 -52.15
CA THR A 771 -6.08 -93.34 -51.18
C THR A 771 -5.26 -94.59 -51.58
N GLN A 772 -5.19 -95.59 -50.71
CA GLN A 772 -4.65 -96.93 -51.02
C GLN A 772 -5.71 -97.89 -51.58
N ALA A 773 -5.26 -98.86 -52.37
CA ALA A 773 -6.06 -99.95 -52.94
C ALA A 773 -6.42 -101.03 -51.89
N LEU A 774 -7.46 -101.83 -52.18
CA LEU A 774 -7.98 -102.89 -51.31
C LEU A 774 -7.91 -104.27 -51.97
N ALA A 775 -7.47 -105.28 -51.21
CA ALA A 775 -7.32 -106.66 -51.68
C ALA A 775 -8.67 -107.39 -51.86
N THR A 776 -8.68 -108.42 -52.71
CA THR A 776 -9.90 -109.21 -52.98
C THR A 776 -10.31 -110.10 -51.80
N PRO A 777 -11.61 -110.13 -51.42
CA PRO A 777 -12.09 -111.00 -50.35
C PRO A 777 -11.99 -112.50 -50.66
N ALA A 778 -11.86 -113.34 -49.62
CA ALA A 778 -11.71 -114.80 -49.71
C ALA A 778 -13.00 -115.57 -49.37
N MET A 779 -13.07 -116.86 -49.72
CA MET A 779 -14.21 -117.77 -49.42
C MET A 779 -14.18 -118.28 -47.97
N ILE A 780 -15.35 -118.58 -47.39
CA ILE A 780 -15.56 -118.83 -45.95
C ILE A 780 -16.49 -120.04 -45.73
N HIS A 781 -16.46 -120.69 -44.57
CA HIS A 781 -17.36 -121.81 -44.20
C HIS A 781 -18.35 -121.46 -43.07
N ASN A 782 -19.46 -122.22 -42.99
CA ASN A 782 -20.36 -122.17 -41.84
C ASN A 782 -19.70 -122.80 -40.58
N THR A 783 -20.21 -122.44 -39.39
CA THR A 783 -19.69 -122.92 -38.10
C THR A 783 -19.68 -124.45 -37.96
N ALA A 784 -20.51 -125.18 -38.70
CA ALA A 784 -20.60 -126.64 -38.68
C ALA A 784 -19.88 -127.36 -39.85
N GLY A 785 -19.03 -126.67 -40.63
CA GLY A 785 -18.21 -127.27 -41.69
C GLY A 785 -18.98 -127.93 -42.86
N THR A 786 -20.26 -127.63 -43.01
CA THR A 786 -21.23 -128.30 -43.90
C THR A 786 -21.69 -127.46 -45.09
N LEU A 787 -21.42 -126.15 -45.09
CA LEU A 787 -21.77 -125.18 -46.14
C LEU A 787 -20.64 -124.16 -46.31
N SER A 788 -20.54 -123.56 -47.49
CA SER A 788 -19.53 -122.55 -47.87
C SER A 788 -20.19 -121.23 -48.29
N PHE A 789 -19.43 -120.15 -48.28
CA PHE A 789 -19.85 -118.81 -48.70
C PHE A 789 -18.74 -118.15 -49.54
N ILE A 790 -19.14 -117.46 -50.62
CA ILE A 790 -18.22 -116.81 -51.57
C ILE A 790 -18.59 -115.33 -51.71
N PRO A 791 -17.61 -114.41 -51.89
CA PRO A 791 -17.89 -113.00 -52.08
C PRO A 791 -18.50 -112.73 -53.47
N ASP A 792 -19.30 -111.67 -53.56
CA ASP A 792 -19.80 -111.15 -54.82
C ASP A 792 -18.89 -110.03 -55.34
N LEU A 793 -18.00 -110.40 -56.27
CA LEU A 793 -16.97 -109.50 -56.80
C LEU A 793 -17.47 -108.67 -57.99
N LEU A 794 -18.72 -108.86 -58.45
CA LEU A 794 -19.27 -108.20 -59.64
C LEU A 794 -19.45 -106.69 -59.50
N THR A 795 -19.41 -106.15 -58.28
CA THR A 795 -19.56 -104.70 -58.01
C THR A 795 -18.44 -104.12 -57.14
N PHE A 796 -17.31 -104.84 -56.97
CA PHE A 796 -16.19 -104.38 -56.15
C PHE A 796 -15.01 -103.92 -57.02
N ASN A 797 -14.75 -102.62 -57.01
CA ASN A 797 -13.56 -102.02 -57.63
C ASN A 797 -12.58 -101.59 -56.54
N GLY A 798 -11.65 -102.47 -56.15
CA GLY A 798 -10.68 -102.25 -55.07
C GLY A 798 -9.54 -101.26 -55.38
N GLY A 799 -9.72 -100.35 -56.33
CA GLY A 799 -8.70 -99.37 -56.75
C GLY A 799 -8.58 -98.14 -55.83
N PRO A 800 -7.49 -97.36 -55.95
CA PRO A 800 -7.30 -96.11 -55.22
C PRO A 800 -8.11 -94.95 -55.83
N ILE A 801 -8.49 -93.97 -55.01
CA ILE A 801 -9.21 -92.75 -55.41
C ILE A 801 -8.22 -91.59 -55.43
N SER A 802 -8.20 -90.76 -56.49
CA SER A 802 -7.29 -89.60 -56.60
C SER A 802 -7.91 -88.30 -56.08
N LEU A 803 -7.06 -87.38 -55.61
CA LEU A 803 -7.39 -86.16 -54.87
C LEU A 803 -6.63 -84.96 -55.45
N GLN A 804 -7.24 -83.76 -55.40
CA GLN A 804 -6.69 -82.50 -55.94
C GLN A 804 -7.08 -81.30 -55.05
N PRO A 805 -6.33 -80.18 -55.05
CA PRO A 805 -6.72 -78.96 -54.35
C PRO A 805 -8.06 -78.39 -54.83
N ILE A 806 -8.78 -77.72 -53.93
CA ILE A 806 -10.12 -77.14 -54.17
C ILE A 806 -10.22 -75.73 -53.56
N SER A 807 -11.19 -74.94 -54.02
CA SER A 807 -11.52 -73.62 -53.46
C SER A 807 -13.04 -73.41 -53.38
N GLY A 808 -13.44 -72.36 -52.69
CA GLY A 808 -14.84 -71.97 -52.48
C GLY A 808 -14.96 -70.73 -51.61
N LYS A 809 -16.19 -70.43 -51.16
CA LYS A 809 -16.51 -69.27 -50.32
C LYS A 809 -17.36 -69.66 -49.11
N GLY A 810 -16.89 -69.30 -47.92
CA GLY A 810 -17.54 -69.57 -46.64
C GLY A 810 -17.44 -71.03 -46.15
N GLN A 811 -17.54 -71.20 -44.84
CA GLN A 811 -17.31 -72.47 -44.13
C GLN A 811 -18.25 -73.60 -44.58
N ALA A 812 -19.53 -73.30 -44.81
CA ALA A 812 -20.52 -74.33 -45.17
C ALA A 812 -20.22 -75.01 -46.53
N GLU A 813 -19.55 -74.32 -47.45
CA GLU A 813 -19.12 -74.94 -48.72
C GLU A 813 -17.89 -75.83 -48.51
N LEU A 814 -16.95 -75.41 -47.65
CA LEU A 814 -15.76 -76.18 -47.27
C LEU A 814 -16.15 -77.51 -46.59
N ASP A 815 -16.99 -77.43 -45.56
CA ASP A 815 -17.50 -78.59 -44.83
C ASP A 815 -18.21 -79.58 -45.77
N SER A 816 -18.97 -79.07 -46.74
CA SER A 816 -19.70 -79.91 -47.71
C SER A 816 -18.79 -80.58 -48.74
N LYS A 817 -17.65 -80.00 -49.12
CA LYS A 817 -16.70 -80.61 -50.07
C LYS A 817 -15.79 -81.63 -49.41
N LEU A 818 -15.51 -81.49 -48.11
CA LEU A 818 -14.62 -82.38 -47.34
C LEU A 818 -15.36 -83.47 -46.54
N ALA A 819 -16.63 -83.72 -46.83
CA ALA A 819 -17.44 -84.75 -46.16
C ALA A 819 -16.96 -86.20 -46.44
N ALA A 820 -17.16 -87.08 -45.45
CA ALA A 820 -16.72 -88.49 -45.46
C ALA A 820 -17.48 -89.39 -46.46
N GLN A 821 -16.84 -90.50 -46.87
CA GLN A 821 -17.30 -91.40 -47.95
C GLN A 821 -17.35 -92.88 -47.50
N VAL A 822 -18.35 -93.65 -47.96
CA VAL A 822 -18.58 -95.04 -47.52
C VAL A 822 -19.04 -95.98 -48.65
N GLN A 823 -18.48 -97.20 -48.72
CA GLN A 823 -18.85 -98.30 -49.64
C GLN A 823 -19.09 -99.63 -48.90
N THR A 824 -19.69 -100.65 -49.54
CA THR A 824 -19.90 -102.00 -48.97
C THR A 824 -19.76 -103.12 -50.03
N VAL A 825 -19.30 -104.30 -49.62
CA VAL A 825 -19.09 -105.52 -50.42
C VAL A 825 -19.87 -106.71 -49.80
N ALA A 826 -20.29 -107.72 -50.55
CA ALA A 826 -21.23 -108.75 -50.05
C ALA A 826 -20.84 -110.22 -50.34
N TYR A 827 -21.54 -111.18 -49.71
CA TYR A 827 -21.22 -112.63 -49.68
C TYR A 827 -22.47 -113.54 -49.81
N ARG A 828 -22.36 -114.68 -50.52
CA ARG A 828 -23.48 -115.63 -50.82
C ARG A 828 -23.13 -117.11 -50.58
N GLU A 829 -24.13 -117.94 -50.26
CA GLU A 829 -23.96 -119.38 -49.89
C GLU A 829 -23.70 -120.31 -51.11
N ALA A 830 -22.97 -121.42 -50.90
CA ALA A 830 -22.66 -122.45 -51.90
C ALA A 830 -22.42 -123.85 -51.27
N LYS A 831 -22.58 -124.92 -52.08
CA LYS A 831 -22.23 -126.31 -51.74
C LYS A 831 -21.08 -126.82 -52.62
N LEU A 832 -20.24 -127.69 -52.05
CA LEU A 832 -19.05 -128.26 -52.70
C LEU A 832 -19.16 -129.79 -52.85
N ALA A 833 -18.40 -130.34 -53.80
CA ALA A 833 -18.36 -131.78 -54.07
C ALA A 833 -17.50 -132.55 -53.04
N PRO A 834 -17.80 -133.84 -52.74
CA PRO A 834 -17.01 -134.64 -51.81
C PRO A 834 -15.56 -134.81 -52.29
N GLY A 835 -14.60 -134.42 -51.46
CA GLY A 835 -13.15 -134.60 -51.73
C GLY A 835 -12.35 -133.29 -51.80
N ILE A 836 -12.99 -132.14 -52.00
CA ILE A 836 -12.29 -130.84 -51.91
C ILE A 836 -11.89 -130.60 -50.44
N GLN A 837 -10.59 -130.49 -50.17
CA GLN A 837 -10.09 -130.01 -48.89
C GLN A 837 -10.24 -128.48 -48.84
N VAL A 838 -10.93 -127.98 -47.82
CA VAL A 838 -11.21 -126.55 -47.62
C VAL A 838 -10.87 -126.18 -46.17
N GLY A 839 -10.30 -124.99 -45.98
CA GLY A 839 -9.80 -124.54 -44.68
C GLY A 839 -10.88 -124.52 -43.60
N THR A 840 -10.57 -125.10 -42.45
CA THR A 840 -11.49 -125.16 -41.31
C THR A 840 -11.61 -123.80 -40.59
N ARG A 841 -12.68 -123.70 -39.79
CA ARG A 841 -13.22 -122.51 -39.08
C ARG A 841 -12.22 -121.56 -38.41
N GLU A 842 -11.01 -122.01 -38.09
CA GLU A 842 -10.01 -121.27 -37.31
C GLU A 842 -9.00 -120.50 -38.18
N GLN A 843 -9.09 -120.58 -39.51
CA GLN A 843 -8.17 -119.91 -40.45
C GLN A 843 -8.76 -118.66 -41.15
N VAL A 844 -9.84 -118.07 -40.62
CA VAL A 844 -10.38 -116.77 -41.07
C VAL A 844 -10.32 -115.74 -39.92
N PRO A 845 -9.26 -114.90 -39.86
CA PRO A 845 -9.13 -113.83 -38.86
C PRO A 845 -10.19 -112.74 -39.02
N ASP A 846 -10.45 -111.97 -37.97
CA ASP A 846 -11.27 -110.74 -38.01
C ASP A 846 -10.72 -109.70 -39.01
N THR A 847 -9.38 -109.64 -39.11
CA THR A 847 -8.64 -108.84 -40.09
C THR A 847 -8.57 -109.59 -41.42
N ALA A 848 -9.51 -109.33 -42.31
CA ALA A 848 -9.49 -109.85 -43.67
C ALA A 848 -8.92 -108.83 -44.68
N PRO A 849 -8.44 -109.28 -45.86
CA PRO A 849 -8.27 -110.67 -46.27
C PRO A 849 -6.86 -111.21 -45.95
N SER A 850 -6.78 -112.43 -45.40
CA SER A 850 -5.51 -113.18 -45.32
C SER A 850 -5.34 -114.05 -46.58
N THR A 851 -4.10 -114.19 -47.06
CA THR A 851 -3.77 -115.01 -48.24
C THR A 851 -3.04 -116.30 -47.86
N MET A 852 -3.52 -117.45 -48.34
CA MET A 852 -2.74 -118.69 -48.45
C MET A 852 -2.93 -119.30 -49.85
N PRO A 853 -1.98 -120.13 -50.32
CA PRO A 853 -1.75 -120.32 -51.75
C PRO A 853 -2.73 -121.27 -52.44
N ALA A 854 -3.03 -120.98 -53.71
CA ALA A 854 -3.63 -121.95 -54.62
C ALA A 854 -2.59 -123.00 -55.03
N VAL A 855 -2.88 -124.28 -54.77
CA VAL A 855 -2.14 -125.46 -55.24
C VAL A 855 -3.20 -126.47 -55.73
N PRO A 856 -3.05 -127.11 -56.91
CA PRO A 856 -4.10 -126.94 -57.92
C PRO A 856 -4.84 -128.22 -58.36
N ASN A 857 -5.80 -128.02 -59.27
CA ASN A 857 -6.49 -129.01 -60.12
C ASN A 857 -7.60 -129.81 -59.38
N PRO A 858 -8.77 -130.04 -60.01
CA PRO A 858 -8.85 -130.83 -61.24
C PRO A 858 -9.73 -130.22 -62.36
N GLY A 859 -9.31 -130.45 -63.61
CA GLY A 859 -10.23 -130.88 -64.67
C GLY A 859 -10.04 -132.38 -64.97
N PRO A 860 -10.80 -132.99 -65.90
CA PRO A 860 -11.93 -132.44 -66.67
C PRO A 860 -13.25 -133.25 -66.49
N SER A 861 -14.35 -132.77 -67.09
CA SER A 861 -15.63 -133.51 -67.31
C SER A 861 -16.44 -133.92 -66.05
N ASP A 862 -17.77 -133.95 -66.03
CA ASP A 862 -18.86 -133.53 -66.95
C ASP A 862 -19.85 -132.64 -66.14
N VAL A 863 -20.81 -131.85 -66.65
CA VAL A 863 -21.82 -132.11 -67.72
C VAL A 863 -22.26 -130.80 -68.42
N VAL A 864 -22.02 -130.72 -69.74
CA VAL A 864 -22.75 -129.96 -70.80
C VAL A 864 -22.68 -128.41 -70.87
N THR A 865 -22.64 -127.94 -72.12
CA THR A 865 -22.37 -126.62 -72.77
C THR A 865 -23.61 -125.67 -72.87
N PRO A 866 -23.53 -124.38 -73.37
CA PRO A 866 -22.73 -123.83 -74.50
C PRO A 866 -22.07 -122.41 -74.37
N ALA A 867 -21.43 -121.97 -75.48
CA ALA A 867 -20.46 -120.85 -75.70
C ALA A 867 -21.03 -119.40 -75.81
N GLY A 868 -20.28 -118.28 -76.01
CA GLY A 868 -18.83 -117.95 -76.13
C GLY A 868 -18.53 -116.52 -76.71
N GLU A 869 -17.23 -116.10 -76.81
CA GLU A 869 -16.62 -114.97 -77.62
C GLU A 869 -16.99 -113.47 -77.28
N GLU A 870 -16.27 -112.35 -77.64
CA GLU A 870 -14.83 -111.93 -77.82
C GLU A 870 -14.68 -110.35 -78.02
N ALA A 871 -13.50 -109.77 -78.44
CA ALA A 871 -13.19 -108.39 -78.99
C ALA A 871 -12.76 -107.12 -78.11
N THR A 872 -12.18 -106.03 -78.72
CA THR A 872 -11.37 -104.91 -78.08
C THR A 872 -11.19 -103.52 -78.84
N ASN A 873 -10.53 -102.49 -78.22
CA ASN A 873 -9.69 -101.33 -78.78
C ASN A 873 -10.18 -99.80 -78.90
N VAL A 874 -9.32 -98.84 -79.42
CA VAL A 874 -9.22 -97.31 -79.23
C VAL A 874 -8.48 -96.56 -80.44
N PRO A 875 -7.99 -95.24 -80.55
CA PRO A 875 -8.03 -93.87 -79.85
C PRO A 875 -7.97 -92.50 -80.73
N GLU A 876 -7.62 -91.31 -80.13
CA GLU A 876 -6.91 -90.01 -80.62
C GLU A 876 -7.53 -88.76 -81.42
N GLY A 877 -6.99 -87.49 -81.28
CA GLY A 877 -7.24 -86.23 -82.14
C GLY A 877 -6.96 -84.74 -81.61
N GLY A 878 -6.81 -83.64 -82.44
CA GLY A 878 -6.53 -82.15 -82.12
C GLY A 878 -6.65 -81.09 -83.33
N ASN A 879 -6.33 -79.75 -83.45
CA ASN A 879 -5.81 -78.53 -82.69
C ASN A 879 -5.83 -77.12 -83.52
N ASP A 880 -5.50 -75.90 -82.95
CA ASP A 880 -4.74 -74.66 -83.52
C ASP A 880 -5.32 -73.17 -83.79
N THR A 881 -4.46 -72.06 -83.91
CA THR A 881 -4.51 -70.67 -84.61
C THR A 881 -4.33 -69.20 -83.94
N GLN A 882 -4.01 -68.08 -84.70
CA GLN A 882 -3.53 -66.65 -84.33
C GLN A 882 -3.80 -65.49 -85.44
N PRO A 883 -3.24 -64.21 -85.66
CA PRO A 883 -2.53 -63.04 -84.94
C PRO A 883 -2.69 -61.47 -85.40
N ALA A 884 -2.13 -60.44 -84.66
CA ALA A 884 -1.39 -59.10 -84.97
C ALA A 884 -1.88 -57.65 -85.53
N ASP A 885 -1.27 -56.52 -85.00
CA ASP A 885 -0.62 -55.23 -85.60
C ASP A 885 -1.10 -53.68 -85.57
N ASP A 886 -0.11 -52.71 -85.56
CA ASP A 886 0.13 -51.22 -85.93
C ASP A 886 -0.45 -49.89 -85.22
N THR A 887 -0.14 -48.63 -85.73
CA THR A 887 0.12 -47.33 -84.97
C THR A 887 -0.28 -45.89 -85.51
N SER A 888 -0.27 -44.85 -84.61
CA SER A 888 0.12 -43.37 -84.73
C SER A 888 -0.75 -42.20 -85.34
N THR A 889 -0.61 -40.94 -84.83
CA THR A 889 -0.95 -39.60 -85.48
C THR A 889 -0.46 -38.33 -84.69
N SER A 890 -0.45 -37.10 -85.29
CA SER A 890 0.08 -35.82 -84.68
C SER A 890 -0.33 -34.49 -85.41
N THR A 891 -0.42 -33.32 -84.74
CA THR A 891 -0.12 -31.92 -85.23
C THR A 891 -0.29 -30.79 -84.16
N ASP A 892 -0.03 -29.50 -84.50
CA ASP A 892 0.30 -28.35 -83.60
C ASP A 892 -0.42 -26.99 -83.94
N VAL A 893 -0.23 -25.94 -83.11
CA VAL A 893 -0.27 -24.45 -83.34
C VAL A 893 -1.31 -23.59 -82.55
N GLY A 894 -0.81 -22.79 -81.59
CA GLY A 894 -1.06 -21.31 -81.52
C GLY A 894 -2.02 -20.68 -80.48
N GLY A 895 -1.53 -19.67 -79.70
CA GLY A 895 -2.36 -18.69 -78.96
C GLY A 895 -1.73 -18.09 -77.68
N ASP A 896 -1.91 -16.77 -77.42
CA ASP A 896 -1.36 -16.03 -76.25
C ASP A 896 -2.35 -14.98 -75.70
N THR A 897 -2.52 -14.86 -74.36
CA THR A 897 -2.62 -13.56 -73.63
C THR A 897 -2.66 -13.64 -72.08
N SER A 898 -1.65 -13.04 -71.44
CA SER A 898 -1.63 -12.22 -70.19
C SER A 898 -2.65 -12.34 -69.00
N THR A 899 -2.13 -12.83 -67.86
CA THR A 899 -2.14 -12.28 -66.45
C THR A 899 -3.39 -12.07 -65.52
N THR A 900 -3.13 -12.36 -64.23
CA THR A 900 -3.69 -11.84 -62.94
C THR A 900 -5.08 -12.22 -62.39
N GLY A 901 -5.13 -12.51 -61.07
CA GLY A 901 -6.34 -12.53 -60.21
C GLY A 901 -6.27 -13.53 -59.04
N THR A 902 -6.50 -13.08 -57.79
CA THR A 902 -6.33 -13.89 -56.55
C THR A 902 -7.63 -14.21 -55.79
N ASP A 903 -7.57 -15.27 -54.97
CA ASP A 903 -8.27 -15.58 -53.71
C ASP A 903 -9.81 -15.50 -53.55
N ARG A 904 -10.37 -16.64 -53.07
CA ARG A 904 -11.34 -16.74 -51.95
C ARG A 904 -11.09 -18.06 -51.20
N GLN A 905 -11.24 -18.25 -49.89
CA GLN A 905 -12.07 -17.71 -48.78
C GLN A 905 -13.16 -18.72 -48.32
N THR A 906 -12.97 -19.25 -47.09
CA THR A 906 -13.96 -19.75 -46.09
C THR A 906 -14.91 -20.95 -46.34
N ARG A 907 -14.64 -22.03 -45.57
CA ARG A 907 -15.36 -22.47 -44.33
C ARG A 907 -16.74 -23.17 -44.39
N ALA A 908 -16.85 -24.24 -43.57
CA ALA A 908 -17.95 -24.60 -42.65
C ALA A 908 -19.01 -25.68 -42.99
N THR A 909 -18.86 -26.83 -42.30
CA THR A 909 -19.88 -27.54 -41.46
C THR A 909 -21.05 -28.36 -42.06
N GLY A 910 -21.38 -29.46 -41.35
CA GLY A 910 -22.58 -30.29 -41.51
C GLY A 910 -23.10 -30.87 -40.18
N GLN A 911 -24.29 -31.49 -40.22
CA GLN A 911 -25.09 -32.06 -39.11
C GLN A 911 -25.06 -33.62 -39.12
N ALA A 912 -25.54 -34.44 -38.16
CA ALA A 912 -25.88 -34.34 -36.71
C ALA A 912 -26.34 -35.74 -36.17
N VAL A 913 -26.86 -35.78 -34.91
CA VAL A 913 -27.86 -36.70 -34.26
C VAL A 913 -27.61 -38.19 -33.89
N SER A 914 -28.09 -38.54 -32.66
CA SER A 914 -28.91 -39.73 -32.25
C SER A 914 -28.41 -40.87 -31.31
N ALA A 915 -28.84 -40.79 -30.03
CA ALA A 915 -29.70 -41.76 -29.29
C ALA A 915 -29.23 -43.10 -28.63
N SER A 916 -29.50 -43.21 -27.30
CA SER A 916 -29.84 -44.43 -26.48
C SER A 916 -28.71 -45.45 -26.14
N GLN A 917 -28.76 -46.35 -25.12
CA GLN A 917 -29.74 -46.67 -24.04
C GLN A 917 -29.07 -47.45 -22.84
N ALA A 918 -29.61 -47.34 -21.60
CA ALA A 918 -29.37 -48.21 -20.39
C ALA A 918 -27.92 -48.32 -19.80
N GLY A 919 -27.67 -48.73 -18.53
CA GLY A 919 -28.55 -48.90 -17.34
C GLY A 919 -27.89 -49.63 -16.12
N GLY A 920 -28.15 -49.19 -14.87
CA GLY A 920 -27.71 -49.83 -13.59
C GLY A 920 -26.36 -49.31 -13.03
N GLN A 921 -26.10 -49.15 -11.72
CA GLN A 921 -26.68 -49.74 -10.49
C GLN A 921 -26.93 -48.73 -9.33
N SER A 922 -27.38 -49.24 -8.17
CA SER A 922 -27.85 -48.61 -6.92
C SER A 922 -26.84 -48.79 -5.75
N GLN A 923 -26.90 -48.17 -4.55
CA GLN A 923 -27.72 -47.06 -3.99
C GLN A 923 -27.08 -46.50 -2.68
N THR A 924 -27.80 -45.60 -2.00
CA THR A 924 -27.55 -44.99 -0.68
C THR A 924 -27.51 -46.00 0.50
N ILE A 925 -27.18 -45.61 1.74
CA ILE A 925 -28.18 -45.22 2.79
C ILE A 925 -27.51 -44.48 3.98
N SER A 926 -28.32 -43.74 4.76
CA SER A 926 -27.96 -42.79 5.82
C SER A 926 -27.76 -43.37 7.24
N GLY A 927 -26.96 -42.66 8.05
CA GLY A 927 -27.33 -42.26 9.44
C GLY A 927 -26.79 -43.06 10.64
N GLY A 928 -26.57 -42.36 11.77
CA GLY A 928 -26.54 -42.97 13.12
C GLY A 928 -25.33 -42.70 14.04
N THR A 929 -25.54 -41.82 15.02
CA THR A 929 -25.23 -42.02 16.46
C THR A 929 -23.86 -42.55 16.95
N ALA A 930 -23.00 -41.60 17.38
CA ALA A 930 -22.29 -41.51 18.67
C ALA A 930 -21.38 -42.64 19.30
N THR A 931 -20.31 -42.13 19.94
CA THR A 931 -19.60 -42.59 21.18
C THR A 931 -18.55 -43.72 21.23
N LYS A 932 -17.31 -43.28 21.54
CA LYS A 932 -16.34 -43.77 22.58
C LYS A 932 -15.39 -44.97 22.34
N SER A 933 -14.20 -44.81 22.96
CA SER A 933 -13.24 -45.82 23.49
C SER A 933 -12.46 -46.72 22.52
N GLN A 934 -11.24 -47.20 22.82
CA GLN A 934 -10.10 -46.71 23.64
C GLN A 934 -8.87 -47.63 23.42
N ALA A 935 -7.66 -47.18 23.82
CA ALA A 935 -6.47 -48.01 24.17
C ALA A 935 -5.78 -48.85 23.04
N ALA A 936 -4.52 -49.31 23.19
CA ALA A 936 -3.33 -48.76 23.88
C ALA A 936 -2.03 -49.55 23.54
N GLY A 937 -0.89 -48.85 23.40
CA GLY A 937 0.48 -49.40 23.57
C GLY A 937 1.06 -50.24 22.40
N VAL A 938 2.35 -50.60 22.36
CA VAL A 938 3.49 -50.34 23.28
C VAL A 938 4.81 -50.13 22.47
N GLN A 939 5.85 -49.58 23.11
CA GLN A 939 7.26 -49.40 22.66
C GLN A 939 7.96 -50.75 22.28
N THR A 940 9.18 -50.86 21.70
CA THR A 940 10.51 -50.27 22.06
C THR A 940 11.62 -50.53 20.99
N GLY A 941 12.66 -49.67 20.93
CA GLY A 941 14.12 -50.00 20.74
C GLY A 941 14.63 -50.74 19.48
N THR A 942 15.93 -50.74 19.10
CA THR A 942 17.13 -49.98 19.58
C THR A 942 18.29 -50.05 18.53
N LYS A 943 19.32 -49.19 18.66
CA LYS A 943 20.59 -49.18 17.87
C LYS A 943 21.53 -50.38 18.23
N PRO A 944 22.54 -50.79 17.41
CA PRO A 944 23.78 -50.02 17.12
C PRO A 944 24.32 -50.19 15.65
N GLN A 945 25.31 -49.46 15.07
CA GLN A 945 26.47 -48.65 15.50
C GLN A 945 27.75 -49.46 15.87
N ALA A 946 28.99 -49.09 15.55
CA ALA A 946 29.55 -47.96 14.76
C ALA A 946 29.66 -48.31 13.25
N GLY A 947 30.55 -47.80 12.39
CA GLY A 947 31.70 -46.85 12.45
C GLY A 947 32.33 -46.75 11.03
N THR A 948 33.48 -46.11 10.69
CA THR A 948 34.53 -45.29 11.36
C THR A 948 35.31 -44.61 10.20
N ALA A 949 36.03 -43.48 10.23
CA ALA A 949 36.57 -42.61 11.31
C ALA A 949 36.11 -41.12 11.12
N ALA A 950 36.87 -40.01 11.16
CA ALA A 950 38.31 -39.69 11.25
C ALA A 950 38.59 -38.38 12.04
N GLN A 951 39.77 -37.76 11.88
CA GLN A 951 40.38 -36.72 12.74
C GLN A 951 41.34 -35.83 11.92
N SER A 952 41.70 -34.56 12.21
CA SER A 952 41.35 -33.52 13.21
C SER A 952 41.58 -32.12 12.53
N GLN A 953 41.85 -30.92 13.09
CA GLN A 953 42.11 -30.38 14.45
C GLN A 953 41.82 -28.84 14.53
N LEU A 954 42.49 -28.10 15.43
CA LEU A 954 42.39 -26.66 15.73
C LEU A 954 43.80 -26.02 15.88
N PRO A 955 43.97 -24.68 15.90
CA PRO A 955 44.04 -23.92 17.17
C PRO A 955 43.43 -22.47 17.13
N GLN A 956 43.63 -21.69 18.22
CA GLN A 956 43.05 -20.36 18.52
C GLN A 956 43.92 -19.17 18.02
N THR A 957 43.63 -17.88 18.29
CA THR A 957 43.81 -17.15 19.58
C THR A 957 42.74 -16.09 19.93
N ASN A 958 42.77 -15.58 21.17
CA ASN A 958 41.92 -14.51 21.75
C ASN A 958 42.71 -13.18 21.98
N GLU A 959 42.03 -12.19 22.59
CA GLU A 959 42.54 -10.94 23.22
C GLU A 959 42.75 -9.73 22.28
N THR A 960 42.56 -8.46 22.70
CA THR A 960 42.28 -7.87 24.04
C THR A 960 41.31 -6.65 23.96
N ASP A 961 40.78 -6.19 25.11
CA ASP A 961 40.04 -4.91 25.27
C ASP A 961 40.91 -3.65 25.06
N GLU A 962 40.30 -2.52 24.65
CA GLU A 962 40.19 -1.33 25.51
C GLU A 962 39.32 -0.19 24.92
N LYS A 963 38.94 0.79 25.76
CA LYS A 963 38.19 2.01 25.38
C LYS A 963 39.14 3.19 25.18
N ALA A 964 38.99 3.97 24.10
CA ALA A 964 39.63 5.29 23.99
C ALA A 964 38.76 6.32 23.26
N SER A 965 38.81 7.55 23.76
CA SER A 965 38.03 8.71 23.34
C SER A 965 38.58 9.47 22.13
N ALA A 966 37.67 10.07 21.36
CA ALA A 966 37.75 11.38 20.69
C ALA A 966 39.12 11.95 20.23
N ALA A 967 39.24 12.23 18.93
CA ALA A 967 40.10 13.28 18.37
C ALA A 967 39.54 13.87 17.06
N LEU A 968 39.92 15.11 16.75
CA LEU A 968 39.41 15.92 15.63
C LEU A 968 39.91 15.45 14.25
N GLY A 969 39.16 15.80 13.19
CA GLY A 969 39.54 15.55 11.79
C GLY A 969 38.99 16.59 10.80
N VAL A 970 39.28 17.88 11.00
CA VAL A 970 38.81 18.95 10.10
C VAL A 970 39.69 19.07 8.85
N LEU A 971 39.25 18.46 7.75
CA LEU A 971 39.62 18.80 6.37
C LEU A 971 38.37 18.60 5.48
N GLY A 972 37.99 19.48 4.56
CA GLY A 972 38.61 20.76 4.18
C GLY A 972 38.88 20.87 2.68
N LEU A 973 37.83 20.88 1.84
CA LEU A 973 37.99 21.28 0.44
C LEU A 973 36.72 21.92 -0.14
N SER A 974 36.78 23.23 -0.35
CA SER A 974 35.88 23.98 -1.22
C SER A 974 36.47 24.10 -2.62
N LEU A 975 35.70 23.85 -3.69
CA LEU A 975 35.77 24.51 -5.01
C LEU A 975 34.99 23.73 -6.08
N LEU A 976 33.88 24.29 -6.58
CA LEU A 976 33.70 24.67 -7.99
C LEU A 976 32.23 25.09 -8.28
N MET A 977 32.05 26.34 -8.72
CA MET A 977 30.85 26.78 -9.43
C MET A 977 31.08 26.74 -10.95
N SER A 978 29.97 26.86 -11.70
CA SER A 978 29.88 27.31 -13.10
C SER A 978 29.87 26.25 -14.21
N ALA A 979 28.67 25.82 -14.59
CA ALA A 979 28.35 25.41 -15.96
C ALA A 979 26.89 25.81 -16.30
N LEU A 980 26.70 26.76 -17.22
CA LEU A 980 25.39 27.19 -17.72
C LEU A 980 24.94 26.30 -18.90
N GLY A 981 23.67 25.86 -18.92
CA GLY A 981 23.18 24.83 -19.86
C GLY A 981 21.73 24.97 -20.35
N LEU A 982 21.33 26.16 -20.80
CA LEU A 982 19.96 26.41 -21.32
C LEU A 982 19.71 25.80 -22.72
N LYS A 983 18.73 24.88 -22.88
CA LYS A 983 17.56 25.03 -23.81
C LYS A 983 16.63 23.81 -24.02
N LYS A 984 15.33 24.05 -23.74
CA LYS A 984 14.12 23.84 -24.58
C LYS A 984 13.77 22.48 -25.24
N ARG A 985 12.60 21.96 -24.79
CA ARG A 985 11.35 21.64 -25.53
C ARG A 985 11.37 20.78 -26.82
N LYS A 986 10.54 19.72 -26.78
CA LYS A 986 9.26 19.45 -27.53
C LYS A 986 8.84 18.00 -27.19
N ARG A 987 7.60 17.51 -27.32
CA ARG A 987 6.23 17.97 -27.66
C ARG A 987 5.27 16.96 -26.95
N ASP A 988 3.96 17.13 -26.85
CA ASP A 988 3.03 18.04 -27.54
C ASP A 988 2.42 19.15 -26.66
#